data_AF-A0A1E3R135-F1
#
_entry.id   AF-A0A1E3R135-F1
#
_cell.length_a   1.000
_cell.length_b   1.000
_cell.length_c   1.000
_cell.angle_alpha   90.00
_cell.angle_beta   90.00
_cell.angle_gamma   90.00
#
_symmetry.space_group_name_H-M   'P 1'
#
loop_
_entity.id
_entity.type
_entity.pdbx_description
1 polymer ?
#
loop_
_entity_poly.entity_id
_entity_poly.type
_entity_poly.pdbx_seq_one_letter_code
_entity_poly.pdbx_strand_id
1 'polypeptide(L)'
;MGLSSLHPNDSVMWLSLSVPESYDTTLRNSPLPNTNSESSLAANNSLPSFVHKWSHGYSIISVVALPQLGLLWVGTQNGKILVLDLDAYEKRAELSGHAGSVLCLAASSCEQYVFSAGCDSLVKVWSVKRLEEMLTIYSLVDIGDIFSIAWSQSLKTLYFGAQNASVSWVTLDLGEDEDHRETSGETSDENRNETPSEARGQSQGLGTFPLSHANTDSSTVSSTISSTGSSPSPSTVPVPGLVARPDRLPSRRWDKFFDSKGPGGSMNPLQTKSPAQQTSMLIEVPSANIKRYAHNGYVYAMKLVPGLDFGAFQAHELLFTSGGDGFVRIWGLAGGLRLLASLDNEDCVLCLDISGTYLYAGLTDGQVKIWDLSTLQLIKNLKFQAEGDVQAIATNNYCIFKVTKSGVYKWRLTGEKKEDWMAHGGNALAVSIFQRGGRYFLVSGGVDNSVIVWCLDDFQNPPQSSELQNFGNDHLLETLERFVAYQTVSKNPEQHMHDSRQCAGFLYRLFMRYGAVAELISTDCGNPIVYACFKAIKRGVSEARASDSSVSDSSDATGKASSETSKPSGNSSGDASGSSGDGVFSESASRSPCPRVLWYGHYDVIEAIDDTWHTNPFQLIAKNGNLYGRGVTDNKGPVLAAIFAVAELASAGELASDVVFLIEGEEEYGSRGFRAAVERNREQIGHIDWILLSNSYWLDDHTPCLNYGLRGVVKASVEIGSDRPDRHSGVDGGVSREPTMDLIRLLGTLSDDDGRVMVPDFYNTVKELSPEDIEYFHELADAIKVDVNPEALMRRWVKPSLTVHKVTVSGPDNNTVISQFARATLSIRTIPEQDTEAIKQNLEAYLEEKFRQLQSDNRLSVDVQVVAEPWLGDPRNAAFQILRQEIVAAWGVEPLFIREGGSIPTLRYMEKVFGAPVAQIPCGQASDNAHLDNEKLRVTNLFKLKEILKGTILKLPVRPSA
;
A
#
# COMPACT_ATOMS: atom_id res chain seq x y z
N MET A 1 19.31 -28.22 29.00
CA MET A 1 19.13 -28.16 30.48
C MET A 1 19.71 -26.84 30.95
N GLY A 2 19.07 -26.16 31.90
CA GLY A 2 19.45 -24.80 32.30
C GLY A 2 18.27 -24.01 32.85
N LEU A 3 17.58 -24.55 33.85
CA LEU A 3 16.47 -23.89 34.54
C LEU A 3 16.98 -23.30 35.86
N SER A 4 16.90 -21.99 36.04
CA SER A 4 17.15 -21.32 37.32
C SER A 4 16.44 -19.97 37.39
N SER A 5 15.72 -19.75 38.50
CA SER A 5 15.19 -18.46 38.98
C SER A 5 14.41 -17.58 38.00
N LEU A 6 13.13 -17.91 37.80
CA LEU A 6 12.07 -16.88 37.74
C LEU A 6 11.46 -16.76 39.15
N HIS A 7 11.45 -15.56 39.72
CA HIS A 7 10.81 -15.31 41.02
C HIS A 7 9.32 -14.99 40.83
N PRO A 8 8.39 -15.51 41.68
CA PRO A 8 6.95 -15.32 41.45
C PRO A 8 6.37 -13.92 41.74
N ASN A 9 7.19 -12.91 42.03
CA ASN A 9 6.77 -11.69 42.73
C ASN A 9 6.92 -10.38 41.95
N ASP A 10 7.52 -10.37 40.76
CA ASP A 10 7.65 -9.15 39.94
C ASP A 10 6.36 -8.88 39.16
N SER A 11 5.30 -8.51 39.88
CA SER A 11 4.04 -8.09 39.28
C SER A 11 4.20 -6.72 38.60
N VAL A 12 4.02 -6.70 37.27
CA VAL A 12 3.99 -5.47 36.46
C VAL A 12 3.05 -4.45 37.12
N MET A 13 3.57 -3.29 37.53
CA MET A 13 2.86 -2.34 38.39
C MET A 13 1.81 -1.51 37.65
N TRP A 14 0.71 -2.18 37.28
CA TRP A 14 -0.60 -1.56 37.20
C TRP A 14 -1.34 -1.81 38.53
N LEU A 15 -1.93 -0.75 39.11
CA LEU A 15 -2.73 -0.77 40.34
C LEU A 15 -1.99 -1.11 41.67
N SER A 16 -1.04 -0.25 42.05
CA SER A 16 -0.49 -0.17 43.42
C SER A 16 -0.44 1.26 44.00
N LEU A 17 -1.49 2.05 43.76
CA LEU A 17 -1.64 3.44 44.24
C LEU A 17 -1.94 3.53 45.76
N SER A 18 -0.99 3.09 46.58
CA SER A 18 -0.93 3.39 48.01
C SER A 18 -0.21 4.73 48.22
N VAL A 19 -0.97 5.81 48.42
CA VAL A 19 -0.40 7.15 48.69
C VAL A 19 0.20 7.20 50.10
N PRO A 20 1.48 7.58 50.28
CA PRO A 20 2.03 7.88 51.59
C PRO A 20 1.43 9.17 52.17
N GLU A 21 0.97 9.14 53.42
CA GLU A 21 0.49 10.33 54.13
C GLU A 21 1.64 11.27 54.52
N SER A 22 2.19 12.02 53.56
CA SER A 22 2.76 13.37 53.75
C SER A 22 3.33 13.92 52.45
N TYR A 23 2.77 15.03 51.97
CA TYR A 23 3.46 15.94 51.07
C TYR A 23 3.36 17.36 51.64
N ASP A 24 4.50 18.04 51.71
CA ASP A 24 4.63 19.34 52.35
C ASP A 24 3.90 20.43 51.55
N THR A 25 3.27 21.38 52.23
CA THR A 25 2.34 22.37 51.63
C THR A 25 3.05 23.66 51.21
N THR A 26 4.30 23.54 50.74
CA THR A 26 5.25 24.65 50.61
C THR A 26 5.86 24.83 49.21
N LEU A 27 5.08 24.63 48.14
CA LEU A 27 5.45 25.07 46.78
C LEU A 27 4.22 25.51 45.94
N ARG A 28 3.60 26.64 46.33
CA ARG A 28 2.67 27.38 45.46
C ARG A 28 3.41 28.51 44.72
N ASN A 29 2.93 28.83 43.53
CA ASN A 29 3.31 29.97 42.68
C ASN A 29 4.69 29.89 41.98
N SER A 30 4.83 28.97 41.03
CA SER A 30 5.54 29.25 39.78
C SER A 30 4.49 29.51 38.67
N PRO A 31 4.45 30.70 38.05
CA PRO A 31 3.53 30.95 36.94
C PRO A 31 4.04 30.30 35.65
N LEU A 32 3.11 29.96 34.75
CA LEU A 32 3.45 29.69 33.35
C LEU A 32 4.12 30.94 32.73
N PRO A 33 5.08 30.80 31.81
CA PRO A 33 5.81 31.93 31.25
C PRO A 33 4.87 32.84 30.44
N ASN A 34 4.72 34.09 30.86
CA ASN A 34 3.91 35.08 30.15
C ASN A 34 4.48 35.38 28.76
N THR A 35 3.66 35.23 27.73
CA THR A 35 3.94 35.77 26.39
C THR A 35 3.80 37.29 26.41
N ASN A 36 4.93 38.01 26.31
CA ASN A 36 4.99 39.38 25.74
C ASN A 36 6.45 39.87 25.61
N SER A 37 7.06 39.68 24.44
CA SER A 37 8.26 40.39 24.00
C SER A 37 8.38 40.36 22.48
N GLU A 38 7.88 41.40 21.81
CA GLU A 38 8.05 41.58 20.37
C GLU A 38 9.50 41.99 20.03
N SER A 39 10.35 41.05 19.58
CA SER A 39 11.39 41.28 18.54
C SER A 39 12.36 40.09 18.36
N SER A 40 11.96 39.04 17.63
CA SER A 40 12.89 38.12 16.98
C SER A 40 12.21 37.42 15.79
N LEU A 41 12.97 37.06 14.76
CA LEU A 41 12.41 36.52 13.51
C LEU A 41 11.98 35.06 13.66
N ALA A 42 10.76 34.77 13.17
CA ALA A 42 10.27 33.46 12.71
C ALA A 42 10.92 32.20 13.33
N ALA A 43 10.52 31.84 14.54
CA ALA A 43 10.72 30.49 15.06
C ALA A 43 9.63 29.55 14.50
N ASN A 44 10.03 28.44 13.86
CA ASN A 44 9.09 27.49 13.27
C ASN A 44 8.33 26.69 14.36
N ASN A 45 7.00 26.77 14.38
CA ASN A 45 6.16 25.92 15.24
C ASN A 45 6.25 24.45 14.79
N SER A 46 6.90 23.61 15.60
CA SER A 46 7.05 22.17 15.29
C SER A 46 6.16 21.25 16.14
N LEU A 47 5.56 21.74 17.23
CA LEU A 47 4.71 20.96 18.15
C LEU A 47 3.21 21.21 17.92
N PRO A 48 2.32 20.24 18.20
CA PRO A 48 0.88 20.37 17.96
C PRO A 48 0.21 21.57 18.63
N SER A 49 -0.59 22.28 17.85
CA SER A 49 -1.30 23.48 18.25
C SER A 49 -2.44 23.13 19.21
N PHE A 50 -2.44 23.75 20.39
CA PHE A 50 -3.44 23.51 21.44
C PHE A 50 -4.82 24.00 20.99
N VAL A 51 -5.86 23.19 21.21
CA VAL A 51 -7.26 23.56 20.94
C VAL A 51 -8.03 23.77 22.25
N HIS A 52 -8.09 22.76 23.12
CA HIS A 52 -8.86 22.83 24.36
C HIS A 52 -8.38 21.82 25.41
N LYS A 53 -8.62 22.11 26.71
CA LYS A 53 -8.35 21.20 27.84
C LYS A 53 -9.53 21.18 28.82
N TRP A 54 -10.12 20.00 29.00
CA TRP A 54 -11.06 19.73 30.10
C TRP A 54 -10.31 19.14 31.30
N SER A 55 -10.79 19.42 32.51
CA SER A 55 -10.26 18.87 33.76
C SER A 55 -11.36 18.12 34.53
N HIS A 56 -11.01 16.98 35.11
CA HIS A 56 -11.88 16.13 35.90
C HIS A 56 -11.31 15.89 37.31
N GLY A 57 -11.99 15.09 38.14
CA GLY A 57 -11.52 14.71 39.48
C GLY A 57 -10.67 13.45 39.55
N TYR A 58 -10.52 12.73 38.43
CA TYR A 58 -9.91 11.39 38.36
C TYR A 58 -9.15 11.19 37.05
N SER A 59 -8.17 10.28 37.04
CA SER A 59 -7.33 9.98 35.88
C SER A 59 -8.15 9.56 34.67
N ILE A 60 -7.73 10.01 33.49
CA ILE A 60 -8.33 9.64 32.22
C ILE A 60 -7.62 8.39 31.68
N ILE A 61 -8.38 7.32 31.46
CA ILE A 61 -7.84 5.99 31.13
C ILE A 61 -8.05 5.65 29.65
N SER A 62 -9.18 6.04 29.06
CA SER A 62 -9.54 5.71 27.67
C SER A 62 -10.31 6.86 27.01
N VAL A 63 -10.17 6.99 25.68
CA VAL A 63 -10.87 8.01 24.87
C VAL A 63 -11.32 7.44 23.53
N VAL A 64 -12.50 7.82 23.06
CA VAL A 64 -12.96 7.57 21.69
C VAL A 64 -13.72 8.79 21.15
N ALA A 65 -13.31 9.28 19.98
CA ALA A 65 -13.98 10.38 19.29
C ALA A 65 -15.07 9.86 18.35
N LEU A 66 -16.14 10.62 18.22
CA LEU A 66 -17.27 10.43 17.31
C LEU A 66 -17.34 11.68 16.41
N PRO A 67 -16.58 11.71 15.29
CA PRO A 67 -16.33 12.95 14.55
C PRO A 67 -17.52 13.49 13.76
N GLN A 68 -18.44 12.64 13.31
CA GLN A 68 -19.66 13.08 12.61
C GLN A 68 -20.62 13.77 13.59
N LEU A 69 -20.80 13.20 14.77
CA LEU A 69 -21.66 13.75 15.82
C LEU A 69 -21.00 14.86 16.66
N GLY A 70 -19.69 15.08 16.51
CA GLY A 70 -18.96 16.10 17.27
C GLY A 70 -18.78 15.77 18.74
N LEU A 71 -18.73 14.49 19.10
CA LEU A 71 -18.64 14.05 20.50
C LEU A 71 -17.31 13.38 20.82
N LEU A 72 -16.89 13.47 22.08
CA LEU A 72 -15.74 12.77 22.63
C LEU A 72 -16.16 12.04 23.91
N TRP A 73 -16.06 10.71 23.87
CA TRP A 73 -16.39 9.82 24.99
C TRP A 73 -15.10 9.44 25.72
N VAL A 74 -15.12 9.55 27.05
CA VAL A 74 -13.92 9.49 27.89
C VAL A 74 -14.14 8.60 29.11
N GLY A 75 -13.35 7.53 29.24
CA GLY A 75 -13.40 6.60 30.36
C GLY A 75 -12.46 6.99 31.49
N THR A 76 -12.96 6.95 32.73
CA THR A 76 -12.24 7.41 33.92
C THR A 76 -11.88 6.27 34.88
N GLN A 77 -10.91 6.54 35.76
CA GLN A 77 -10.45 5.62 36.80
C GLN A 77 -11.54 5.23 37.83
N ASN A 78 -12.59 6.03 37.99
CA ASN A 78 -13.69 5.78 38.95
C ASN A 78 -14.96 5.17 38.31
N GLY A 79 -14.85 4.55 37.12
CA GLY A 79 -15.96 3.83 36.48
C GLY A 79 -17.00 4.71 35.76
N LYS A 80 -16.70 6.00 35.60
CA LYS A 80 -17.55 6.94 34.88
C LYS A 80 -17.12 7.08 33.42
N ILE A 81 -18.07 7.53 32.60
CA ILE A 81 -17.85 7.92 31.22
C ILE A 81 -18.31 9.37 31.06
N LEU A 82 -17.41 10.25 30.64
CA LEU A 82 -17.74 11.63 30.30
C LEU A 82 -18.07 11.71 28.82
N VAL A 83 -19.12 12.46 28.48
CA VAL A 83 -19.45 12.81 27.10
C VAL A 83 -19.21 14.30 26.95
N LEU A 84 -18.21 14.64 26.13
CA LEU A 84 -17.73 16.00 25.89
C LEU A 84 -18.13 16.42 24.47
N ASP A 85 -18.49 17.68 24.32
CA ASP A 85 -18.88 18.29 23.04
C ASP A 85 -17.66 18.95 22.37
N LEU A 86 -17.39 18.65 21.10
CA LEU A 86 -16.23 19.14 20.35
C LEU A 86 -16.48 20.49 19.65
N ASP A 87 -17.72 21.01 19.65
CA ASP A 87 -18.08 22.30 19.07
C ASP A 87 -18.30 23.37 20.15
N ALA A 88 -19.07 23.02 21.18
CA ALA A 88 -19.32 23.89 22.34
C ALA A 88 -18.18 23.87 23.37
N TYR A 89 -17.35 22.83 23.36
CA TYR A 89 -16.32 22.55 24.37
C TYR A 89 -16.87 22.36 25.80
N GLU A 90 -18.13 21.93 25.94
CA GLU A 90 -18.78 21.68 27.24
C GLU A 90 -18.95 20.18 27.55
N LYS A 91 -19.16 19.83 28.83
CA LYS A 91 -19.50 18.46 29.23
C LYS A 91 -21.00 18.23 29.07
N ARG A 92 -21.37 17.55 27.98
CA ARG A 92 -22.75 17.17 27.64
C ARG A 92 -23.37 16.15 28.61
N ALA A 93 -22.59 15.18 29.10
CA ALA A 93 -23.07 14.21 30.10
C ALA A 93 -21.95 13.58 30.95
N GLU A 94 -22.35 12.94 32.05
CA GLU A 94 -21.50 12.13 32.93
C GLU A 94 -22.25 10.86 33.32
N LEU A 95 -21.92 9.74 32.66
CA LEU A 95 -22.59 8.46 32.80
C LEU A 95 -21.87 7.62 33.87
N SER A 96 -22.64 6.93 34.72
CA SER A 96 -22.10 6.05 35.77
C SER A 96 -22.57 4.62 35.48
N GLY A 97 -21.66 3.80 34.94
CA GLY A 97 -21.98 2.43 34.50
C GLY A 97 -21.15 1.36 35.17
N HIS A 98 -19.82 1.54 35.23
CA HIS A 98 -18.90 0.51 35.73
C HIS A 98 -18.63 0.65 37.22
N ALA A 99 -18.34 -0.48 37.88
CA ALA A 99 -17.97 -0.53 39.30
C ALA A 99 -16.46 -0.32 39.55
N GLY A 100 -15.65 -0.26 38.50
CA GLY A 100 -14.21 0.01 38.51
C GLY A 100 -13.78 0.76 37.24
N SER A 101 -12.47 1.02 37.08
CA SER A 101 -11.90 1.82 35.97
C SER A 101 -12.45 1.44 34.59
N VAL A 102 -12.79 2.43 33.76
CA VAL A 102 -13.17 2.20 32.35
C VAL A 102 -11.90 2.10 31.51
N LEU A 103 -11.38 0.87 31.38
CA LEU A 103 -10.10 0.57 30.77
C LEU A 103 -10.09 0.81 29.25
N CYS A 104 -11.20 0.54 28.56
CA CYS A 104 -11.27 0.71 27.11
C CYS A 104 -12.65 1.15 26.61
N LEU A 105 -12.63 1.83 25.45
CA LEU A 105 -13.78 2.36 24.72
C LEU A 105 -13.65 2.07 23.23
N ALA A 106 -14.77 1.81 22.56
CA ALA A 106 -14.88 1.72 21.10
C ALA A 106 -16.23 2.29 20.63
N ALA A 107 -16.33 2.72 19.38
CA ALA A 107 -17.57 3.25 18.79
C ALA A 107 -18.00 2.43 17.56
N SER A 108 -19.30 2.38 17.29
CA SER A 108 -19.85 1.87 16.03
C SER A 108 -19.49 2.79 14.87
N SER A 109 -19.29 2.26 13.65
CA SER A 109 -18.96 3.06 12.46
C SER A 109 -20.03 4.10 12.08
N CYS A 110 -21.28 3.89 12.49
CA CYS A 110 -22.41 4.83 12.33
C CYS A 110 -22.56 5.83 13.49
N GLU A 111 -21.63 5.83 14.46
CA GLU A 111 -21.61 6.67 15.67
C GLU A 111 -22.86 6.59 16.58
N GLN A 112 -23.79 5.65 16.35
CA GLN A 112 -25.00 5.49 17.17
C GLN A 112 -24.76 4.78 18.50
N TYR A 113 -23.70 3.97 18.59
CA TYR A 113 -23.36 3.17 19.76
C TYR A 113 -21.92 3.36 20.21
N VAL A 114 -21.71 3.36 21.53
CA VAL A 114 -20.40 3.26 22.16
C VAL A 114 -20.37 2.03 23.06
N PHE A 115 -19.22 1.35 23.05
CA PHE A 115 -18.92 0.16 23.83
C PHE A 115 -17.89 0.52 24.89
N SER A 116 -18.07 0.06 26.13
CA SER A 116 -17.11 0.28 27.22
C SER A 116 -16.85 -0.98 28.02
N ALA A 117 -15.63 -1.16 28.52
CA ALA A 117 -15.28 -2.26 29.41
C ALA A 117 -14.23 -1.84 30.47
N GLY A 118 -14.11 -2.61 31.55
CA GLY A 118 -13.31 -2.23 32.70
C GLY A 118 -13.02 -3.32 33.73
N CYS A 119 -12.57 -2.89 34.91
CA CYS A 119 -12.18 -3.76 36.02
C CYS A 119 -13.34 -4.49 36.75
N ASP A 120 -14.57 -4.42 36.23
CA ASP A 120 -15.73 -5.14 36.76
C ASP A 120 -16.11 -6.38 35.93
N SER A 121 -15.28 -6.76 34.96
CA SER A 121 -15.48 -7.88 34.04
C SER A 121 -16.77 -7.79 33.20
N LEU A 122 -17.29 -6.57 33.00
CA LEU A 122 -18.47 -6.29 32.18
C LEU A 122 -18.09 -5.52 30.91
N VAL A 123 -18.84 -5.76 29.83
CA VAL A 123 -18.87 -4.88 28.65
C VAL A 123 -20.25 -4.25 28.55
N LYS A 124 -20.34 -2.94 28.35
CA LYS A 124 -21.59 -2.18 28.29
C LYS A 124 -21.77 -1.52 26.93
N VAL A 125 -23.01 -1.50 26.45
CA VAL A 125 -23.39 -0.86 25.18
C VAL A 125 -24.28 0.34 25.47
N TRP A 126 -23.88 1.50 24.97
CA TRP A 126 -24.52 2.79 25.21
C TRP A 126 -25.17 3.30 23.92
N SER A 127 -26.39 3.82 24.00
CA SER A 127 -26.98 4.59 22.90
C SER A 127 -26.45 6.02 22.94
N VAL A 128 -25.86 6.50 21.85
CA VAL A 128 -25.35 7.88 21.75
C VAL A 128 -26.50 8.89 21.59
N LYS A 129 -27.59 8.50 20.92
CA LYS A 129 -28.84 9.27 20.77
C LYS A 129 -29.52 9.52 22.13
N ARG A 130 -29.51 8.53 23.03
CA ARG A 130 -30.19 8.60 24.35
C ARG A 130 -29.28 8.92 25.54
N LEU A 131 -27.98 8.66 25.42
CA LEU A 131 -26.97 8.73 26.50
C LEU A 131 -27.27 7.75 27.65
N GLU A 132 -27.81 6.58 27.32
CA GLU A 132 -28.25 5.53 28.26
C GLU A 132 -27.59 4.18 27.96
N GLU A 133 -27.42 3.33 28.99
CA GLU A 133 -26.98 1.94 28.84
C GLU A 133 -28.13 1.09 28.29
N MET A 134 -27.97 0.50 27.11
CA MET A 134 -28.96 -0.41 26.54
C MET A 134 -28.83 -1.83 27.13
N LEU A 135 -27.60 -2.34 27.20
CA LEU A 135 -27.33 -3.71 27.65
C LEU A 135 -25.93 -3.89 28.25
N THR A 136 -25.81 -4.87 29.14
CA THR A 136 -24.57 -5.37 29.74
C THR A 136 -24.30 -6.81 29.27
N ILE A 137 -23.07 -7.06 28.84
CA ILE A 137 -22.53 -8.37 28.43
C ILE A 137 -21.63 -8.91 29.55
N TYR A 138 -21.76 -10.20 29.88
CA TYR A 138 -20.96 -10.86 30.92
C TYR A 138 -20.54 -12.29 30.54
N SER A 139 -19.37 -12.74 31.01
CA SER A 139 -18.88 -14.12 30.82
C SER A 139 -19.29 -15.05 31.96
N LEU A 140 -19.57 -16.33 31.65
CA LEU A 140 -19.72 -17.39 32.67
C LEU A 140 -18.38 -17.92 33.22
N VAL A 141 -17.28 -17.66 32.52
CA VAL A 141 -15.94 -17.92 33.04
C VAL A 141 -15.52 -16.72 33.90
N ASP A 142 -14.57 -16.89 34.82
CA ASP A 142 -13.85 -15.74 35.35
C ASP A 142 -12.84 -15.25 34.29
N ILE A 143 -12.84 -13.95 34.04
CA ILE A 143 -12.05 -13.31 32.98
C ILE A 143 -11.10 -12.23 33.50
N GLY A 144 -11.28 -11.77 34.75
CA GLY A 144 -10.59 -10.60 35.30
C GLY A 144 -10.91 -9.30 34.55
N ASP A 145 -9.94 -8.39 34.51
CA ASP A 145 -10.05 -7.11 33.81
C ASP A 145 -10.20 -7.28 32.28
N ILE A 146 -10.97 -6.40 31.64
CA ILE A 146 -11.11 -6.34 30.17
C ILE A 146 -10.31 -5.13 29.67
N PHE A 147 -9.17 -5.40 29.03
CA PHE A 147 -8.23 -4.37 28.60
C PHE A 147 -8.54 -3.81 27.20
N SER A 148 -9.19 -4.59 26.33
CA SER A 148 -9.36 -4.23 24.93
C SER A 148 -10.68 -4.70 24.33
N ILE A 149 -11.26 -3.89 23.43
CA ILE A 149 -12.53 -4.14 22.74
C ILE A 149 -12.49 -3.66 21.28
N ALA A 150 -13.17 -4.34 20.38
CA ALA A 150 -13.36 -3.93 18.99
C ALA A 150 -14.72 -4.37 18.45
N TRP A 151 -15.37 -3.50 17.67
CA TRP A 151 -16.67 -3.74 17.06
C TRP A 151 -16.55 -3.98 15.56
N SER A 152 -17.12 -5.09 15.09
CA SER A 152 -17.40 -5.33 13.67
C SER A 152 -18.80 -4.83 13.34
N GLN A 153 -18.88 -3.79 12.50
CA GLN A 153 -20.16 -3.37 11.92
C GLN A 153 -20.66 -4.39 10.90
N SER A 154 -19.76 -5.01 10.11
CA SER A 154 -20.12 -5.92 9.01
C SER A 154 -20.67 -7.26 9.50
N LEU A 155 -20.14 -7.78 10.61
CA LEU A 155 -20.57 -9.03 11.26
C LEU A 155 -21.50 -8.78 12.45
N LYS A 156 -21.91 -7.52 12.70
CA LYS A 156 -22.66 -7.09 13.91
C LYS A 156 -22.11 -7.70 15.21
N THR A 157 -20.78 -7.79 15.35
CA THR A 157 -20.13 -8.61 16.40
C THR A 157 -19.09 -7.82 17.19
N LEU A 158 -19.23 -7.86 18.51
CA LEU A 158 -18.30 -7.26 19.47
C LEU A 158 -17.28 -8.28 19.94
N TYR A 159 -15.99 -7.95 19.84
CA TYR A 159 -14.86 -8.73 20.33
C TYR A 159 -14.25 -8.02 21.56
N PHE A 160 -13.78 -8.80 22.54
CA PHE A 160 -13.12 -8.25 23.73
C PHE A 160 -12.03 -9.19 24.28
N GLY A 161 -10.96 -8.59 24.81
CA GLY A 161 -9.74 -9.25 25.29
C GLY A 161 -9.53 -9.01 26.78
N ALA A 162 -9.21 -10.09 27.52
CA ALA A 162 -9.26 -10.08 28.99
C ALA A 162 -7.99 -10.60 29.66
N GLN A 163 -7.89 -10.33 30.97
CA GLN A 163 -6.78 -10.71 31.85
C GLN A 163 -6.54 -12.22 31.91
N ASN A 164 -7.57 -13.06 31.78
CA ASN A 164 -7.41 -14.53 31.72
C ASN A 164 -6.83 -15.06 30.38
N ALA A 165 -6.22 -14.19 29.56
CA ALA A 165 -5.63 -14.49 28.26
C ALA A 165 -6.60 -15.03 27.20
N SER A 166 -7.91 -14.76 27.35
CA SER A 166 -8.93 -15.10 26.36
C SER A 166 -9.34 -13.91 25.50
N VAL A 167 -9.72 -14.20 24.25
CA VAL A 167 -10.53 -13.31 23.41
C VAL A 167 -11.93 -13.91 23.33
N SER A 168 -12.94 -13.11 23.63
CA SER A 168 -14.34 -13.50 23.63
C SER A 168 -15.15 -12.63 22.66
N TRP A 169 -16.27 -13.14 22.15
CA TRP A 169 -17.11 -12.36 21.22
C TRP A 169 -18.61 -12.62 21.34
N VAL A 170 -19.40 -11.63 20.93
CA VAL A 170 -20.87 -11.75 20.90
C VAL A 170 -21.45 -10.96 19.73
N THR A 171 -22.35 -11.60 18.99
CA THR A 171 -23.13 -10.97 17.91
C THR A 171 -24.32 -10.26 18.52
N LEU A 172 -24.52 -8.99 18.17
CA LEU A 172 -25.51 -8.09 18.74
C LEU A 172 -26.35 -7.50 17.61
N ASP A 173 -27.62 -7.87 17.51
CA ASP A 173 -28.53 -7.23 16.55
C ASP A 173 -29.01 -5.88 17.09
N LEU A 174 -28.11 -4.89 17.01
CA LEU A 174 -28.42 -3.49 17.27
C LEU A 174 -29.13 -2.96 16.02
N GLY A 175 -30.43 -2.72 16.14
CA GLY A 175 -31.28 -2.30 15.03
C GLY A 175 -30.91 -0.92 14.50
N GLU A 176 -31.05 -0.73 13.19
CA GLU A 176 -30.92 0.57 12.55
C GLU A 176 -32.21 1.37 12.80
N ASP A 177 -32.12 2.51 13.51
CA ASP A 177 -33.25 3.43 13.74
C ASP A 177 -33.67 4.05 12.37
N GLU A 178 -34.71 3.50 11.72
CA GLU A 178 -35.30 4.05 10.47
C GLU A 178 -36.04 5.39 10.71
N ASP A 179 -35.29 6.47 10.99
CA ASP A 179 -35.80 7.85 11.20
C ASP A 179 -35.38 8.78 10.02
N HIS A 180 -35.59 8.35 8.77
CA HIS A 180 -35.24 9.12 7.56
C HIS A 180 -36.41 9.31 6.57
N ARG A 181 -37.65 9.47 7.07
CA ARG A 181 -38.85 9.72 6.24
C ARG A 181 -39.91 10.70 6.80
N GLU A 182 -39.51 11.75 7.52
CA GLU A 182 -40.40 12.91 7.74
C GLU A 182 -39.73 14.24 7.38
N THR A 183 -39.95 14.73 6.14
CA THR A 183 -39.72 16.15 5.76
C THR A 183 -40.38 16.54 4.42
N SER A 184 -41.67 16.30 4.24
CA SER A 184 -42.41 16.90 3.10
C SER A 184 -43.93 16.99 3.30
N GLY A 185 -44.42 18.23 3.42
CA GLY A 185 -45.74 18.65 2.91
C GLY A 185 -46.99 18.26 3.72
N GLU A 186 -47.34 19.07 4.72
CA GLU A 186 -48.75 19.24 5.06
C GLU A 186 -49.49 19.93 3.90
N THR A 187 -50.40 19.22 3.23
CA THR A 187 -51.49 19.84 2.45
C THR A 187 -52.68 18.89 2.35
N SER A 188 -53.88 19.46 2.50
CA SER A 188 -55.20 18.97 2.10
C SER A 188 -55.21 18.00 0.89
N ASP A 189 -56.06 16.97 0.81
CA ASP A 189 -57.52 17.07 0.95
C ASP A 189 -58.28 15.76 1.28
N GLU A 190 -59.62 15.87 1.30
CA GLU A 190 -60.65 14.94 1.78
C GLU A 190 -60.77 13.50 1.19
N ASN A 191 -61.50 12.65 1.95
CA ASN A 191 -62.56 11.73 1.51
C ASN A 191 -62.25 10.53 0.56
N ARG A 192 -62.27 9.30 1.11
CA ARG A 192 -63.47 8.41 1.03
C ARG A 192 -63.35 7.06 1.75
N ASN A 193 -64.53 6.52 2.12
CA ASN A 193 -64.72 5.09 2.40
C ASN A 193 -64.66 4.28 1.09
N GLU A 194 -64.21 3.03 1.14
CA GLU A 194 -65.09 1.84 1.02
C GLU A 194 -64.29 0.52 1.04
N THR A 195 -64.78 -0.47 1.78
CA THR A 195 -64.49 -1.90 1.56
C THR A 195 -65.68 -2.49 0.80
N PRO A 196 -65.51 -3.55 -0.03
CA PRO A 196 -65.80 -4.89 0.52
C PRO A 196 -65.11 -6.12 -0.16
N SER A 197 -65.16 -7.23 0.59
CA SER A 197 -65.44 -8.63 0.16
C SER A 197 -64.62 -9.39 -0.92
N GLU A 198 -64.00 -10.48 -0.45
CA GLU A 198 -64.15 -11.90 -0.90
C GLU A 198 -64.07 -12.35 -2.38
N ALA A 199 -63.04 -13.15 -2.70
CA ALA A 199 -63.12 -14.48 -3.36
C ALA A 199 -61.75 -15.19 -3.24
N ARG A 200 -61.55 -16.42 -2.75
CA ARG A 200 -62.03 -17.79 -3.11
C ARG A 200 -61.38 -18.43 -4.36
N GLY A 201 -60.60 -19.48 -4.13
CA GLY A 201 -60.04 -20.44 -5.11
C GLY A 201 -58.76 -21.10 -4.54
N GLN A 202 -58.81 -22.26 -3.89
CA GLN A 202 -58.85 -23.62 -4.46
C GLN A 202 -57.80 -23.85 -5.58
N SER A 203 -56.73 -24.66 -5.49
CA SER A 203 -56.37 -25.92 -4.79
C SER A 203 -56.45 -27.19 -5.67
N GLN A 204 -55.28 -27.74 -6.07
CA GLN A 204 -54.97 -29.14 -6.44
C GLN A 204 -53.52 -29.22 -7.01
N GLY A 205 -52.74 -30.30 -6.87
CA GLY A 205 -52.89 -31.47 -5.99
C GLY A 205 -51.99 -32.69 -6.35
N LEU A 206 -51.34 -33.26 -5.32
CA LEU A 206 -50.94 -34.69 -5.15
C LEU A 206 -49.86 -35.39 -6.04
N GLY A 207 -48.95 -36.12 -5.35
CA GLY A 207 -48.22 -37.31 -5.83
C GLY A 207 -46.68 -37.17 -5.98
N THR A 208 -45.81 -38.14 -5.64
CA THR A 208 -45.94 -39.37 -4.82
C THR A 208 -44.54 -39.88 -4.39
N PHE A 209 -44.44 -40.67 -3.30
CA PHE A 209 -43.23 -41.37 -2.78
C PHE A 209 -42.89 -42.66 -3.60
N PRO A 210 -41.91 -43.57 -3.25
CA PRO A 210 -41.02 -43.67 -2.06
C PRO A 210 -39.54 -44.16 -2.32
N LEU A 211 -38.89 -44.57 -1.21
CA LEU A 211 -37.68 -45.44 -1.03
C LEU A 211 -36.34 -44.70 -0.91
N SER A 212 -35.34 -45.09 -0.13
CA SER A 212 -35.07 -45.99 1.04
C SER A 212 -33.54 -45.91 1.25
N HIS A 213 -32.87 -46.24 2.37
CA HIS A 213 -33.15 -47.16 3.47
C HIS A 213 -32.27 -46.79 4.69
N ALA A 214 -32.74 -47.07 5.92
CA ALA A 214 -32.01 -47.66 7.08
C ALA A 214 -30.68 -47.02 7.60
N ASN A 215 -30.18 -47.20 8.83
CA ASN A 215 -30.59 -47.68 10.17
C ASN A 215 -29.37 -47.36 11.10
N THR A 216 -29.37 -47.29 12.44
CA THR A 216 -30.33 -47.35 13.57
C THR A 216 -29.65 -46.60 14.76
N ASP A 217 -30.16 -46.45 15.98
CA ASP A 217 -31.27 -47.10 16.69
C ASP A 217 -32.09 -46.10 17.56
N SER A 218 -32.18 -46.34 18.88
CA SER A 218 -33.05 -45.69 19.85
C SER A 218 -32.27 -45.33 21.14
N SER A 219 -32.82 -44.56 22.08
CA SER A 219 -33.76 -45.08 23.08
C SER A 219 -34.52 -43.97 23.82
N THR A 220 -35.71 -44.32 24.33
CA THR A 220 -36.75 -43.40 24.84
C THR A 220 -36.95 -43.48 26.35
N VAL A 221 -37.28 -42.35 27.01
CA VAL A 221 -38.12 -42.27 28.22
C VAL A 221 -39.05 -41.05 28.10
N SER A 222 -40.23 -41.09 28.74
CA SER A 222 -41.31 -40.08 28.60
C SER A 222 -41.97 -39.75 29.95
N SER A 223 -42.47 -38.51 30.13
CA SER A 223 -43.42 -38.15 31.21
C SER A 223 -44.22 -36.84 30.99
N THR A 224 -45.46 -37.03 30.52
CA THR A 224 -46.70 -36.25 30.71
C THR A 224 -46.74 -34.93 31.53
N ILE A 225 -47.13 -33.84 30.83
CA ILE A 225 -48.37 -33.03 31.00
C ILE A 225 -48.88 -32.68 32.43
N SER A 226 -49.07 -31.38 32.69
CA SER A 226 -50.29 -30.80 33.30
C SER A 226 -50.37 -29.27 33.06
N SER A 227 -51.51 -28.62 33.28
CA SER A 227 -51.80 -27.26 32.81
C SER A 227 -52.64 -26.40 33.78
N THR A 228 -52.40 -25.08 33.75
CA THR A 228 -53.34 -23.96 34.04
C THR A 228 -52.71 -22.66 33.52
N GLY A 229 -53.49 -21.63 33.18
CA GLY A 229 -52.95 -20.40 32.59
C GLY A 229 -53.67 -19.12 33.02
N SER A 230 -53.07 -17.96 32.69
CA SER A 230 -53.67 -16.61 32.76
C SER A 230 -52.85 -15.63 31.92
N SER A 231 -53.51 -14.72 31.21
CA SER A 231 -52.93 -13.59 30.46
C SER A 231 -53.16 -12.28 31.27
N PRO A 232 -52.51 -11.10 31.01
CA PRO A 232 -52.40 -10.50 29.67
C PRO A 232 -51.17 -9.59 29.36
N SER A 233 -51.15 -9.09 28.11
CA SER A 233 -50.51 -7.83 27.66
C SER A 233 -48.98 -7.86 27.41
N PRO A 234 -48.43 -6.90 26.63
CA PRO A 234 -47.82 -7.22 25.34
C PRO A 234 -46.33 -7.57 25.40
N SER A 235 -45.92 -8.54 24.59
CA SER A 235 -44.54 -9.02 24.51
C SER A 235 -43.67 -8.18 23.58
N THR A 236 -42.57 -7.65 24.11
CA THR A 236 -41.35 -7.45 23.31
C THR A 236 -40.89 -8.78 22.72
N VAL A 237 -40.33 -8.76 21.50
CA VAL A 237 -39.89 -9.98 20.81
C VAL A 237 -38.63 -10.54 21.49
N PRO A 238 -38.62 -11.80 21.97
CA PRO A 238 -37.44 -12.40 22.56
C PRO A 238 -36.50 -12.97 21.50
N VAL A 239 -35.21 -12.62 21.56
CA VAL A 239 -34.16 -13.30 20.78
C VAL A 239 -34.05 -14.76 21.26
N PRO A 240 -34.15 -15.77 20.36
CA PRO A 240 -34.09 -17.17 20.79
C PRO A 240 -32.70 -17.57 21.30
N GLY A 241 -32.63 -18.09 22.54
CA GLY A 241 -31.52 -18.94 22.99
C GLY A 241 -30.70 -18.47 24.19
N LEU A 242 -30.75 -17.19 24.59
CA LEU A 242 -30.00 -16.70 25.75
C LEU A 242 -30.93 -16.40 26.94
N VAL A 243 -30.93 -17.32 27.93
CA VAL A 243 -31.56 -17.08 29.23
C VAL A 243 -30.60 -16.25 30.10
N ALA A 244 -30.88 -14.96 30.25
CA ALA A 244 -30.17 -14.09 31.18
C ALA A 244 -30.20 -14.66 32.61
N ARG A 245 -29.06 -14.69 33.29
CA ARG A 245 -28.91 -15.24 34.65
C ARG A 245 -28.30 -14.21 35.60
N PRO A 246 -29.10 -13.28 36.17
CA PRO A 246 -28.62 -12.23 37.06
C PRO A 246 -27.74 -12.75 38.21
N ASP A 247 -28.06 -13.93 38.76
CA ASP A 247 -27.31 -14.55 39.87
C ASP A 247 -25.89 -15.01 39.49
N ARG A 248 -25.57 -15.02 38.19
CA ARG A 248 -24.27 -15.45 37.65
C ARG A 248 -23.37 -14.29 37.18
N LEU A 249 -23.83 -13.05 37.32
CA LEU A 249 -22.99 -11.86 37.16
C LEU A 249 -21.73 -11.96 38.05
N PRO A 250 -20.58 -11.39 37.67
CA PRO A 250 -19.35 -11.45 38.46
C PRO A 250 -19.54 -11.07 39.93
N SER A 251 -20.27 -9.97 40.20
CA SER A 251 -20.57 -9.48 41.55
C SER A 251 -21.61 -10.31 42.35
N ARG A 252 -22.26 -11.29 41.73
CA ARG A 252 -23.32 -12.14 42.35
C ARG A 252 -22.98 -13.62 42.41
N ARG A 253 -22.02 -14.09 41.59
CA ARG A 253 -21.52 -15.46 41.55
C ARG A 253 -20.97 -15.91 42.92
N TRP A 254 -21.23 -17.17 43.27
CA TRP A 254 -20.60 -17.86 44.41
C TRP A 254 -19.15 -18.22 44.09
N ASP A 255 -18.21 -17.85 44.95
CA ASP A 255 -16.81 -18.22 44.85
C ASP A 255 -16.42 -19.33 45.84
N LYS A 256 -15.69 -20.35 45.35
CA LYS A 256 -15.33 -21.53 46.17
C LYS A 256 -14.25 -21.27 47.21
N PHE A 257 -13.53 -20.16 47.13
CA PHE A 257 -12.50 -19.74 48.09
C PHE A 257 -13.09 -18.75 49.08
N PHE A 258 -13.66 -17.63 48.60
CA PHE A 258 -14.14 -16.53 49.42
C PHE A 258 -15.47 -16.80 50.16
N ASP A 259 -16.42 -17.53 49.56
CA ASP A 259 -17.69 -17.89 50.23
C ASP A 259 -17.59 -19.20 51.03
N SER A 260 -16.42 -19.84 51.08
CA SER A 260 -16.21 -21.07 51.83
C SER A 260 -16.24 -20.84 53.35
N LYS A 261 -16.67 -21.87 54.10
CA LYS A 261 -16.50 -21.86 55.56
C LYS A 261 -15.04 -22.11 55.90
N GLY A 262 -14.37 -21.08 56.41
CA GLY A 262 -13.01 -21.20 56.94
C GLY A 262 -12.93 -22.16 58.14
N PRO A 263 -11.71 -22.48 58.63
CA PRO A 263 -11.50 -23.57 59.60
C PRO A 263 -12.27 -23.49 60.93
N GLY A 264 -12.78 -22.30 61.30
CA GLY A 264 -13.64 -22.09 62.48
C GLY A 264 -15.15 -22.27 62.24
N GLY A 265 -15.59 -22.61 61.02
CA GLY A 265 -17.01 -22.85 60.68
C GLY A 265 -17.90 -21.60 60.58
N SER A 266 -17.44 -20.44 61.06
CA SER A 266 -18.06 -19.14 60.86
C SER A 266 -17.97 -18.69 59.39
N MET A 267 -19.10 -18.30 58.82
CA MET A 267 -19.12 -17.52 57.57
C MET A 267 -18.78 -16.06 57.91
N ASN A 268 -18.12 -15.35 57.00
CA ASN A 268 -18.10 -13.89 57.06
C ASN A 268 -19.54 -13.35 56.98
N PRO A 269 -19.86 -12.21 57.63
CA PRO A 269 -21.13 -11.54 57.42
C PRO A 269 -21.29 -11.23 55.92
N LEU A 270 -22.33 -11.80 55.30
CA LEU A 270 -22.69 -11.47 53.93
C LEU A 270 -22.84 -9.95 53.82
N GLN A 271 -22.06 -9.33 52.94
CA GLN A 271 -22.36 -7.97 52.51
C GLN A 271 -23.83 -7.96 52.07
N THR A 272 -24.63 -7.06 52.66
CA THR A 272 -26.05 -6.95 52.35
C THR A 272 -26.19 -6.43 50.93
N LYS A 273 -26.23 -7.35 49.95
CA LYS A 273 -26.42 -7.07 48.53
C LYS A 273 -27.84 -6.52 48.34
N SER A 274 -28.00 -5.22 48.53
CA SER A 274 -29.23 -4.50 48.21
C SER A 274 -29.57 -4.74 46.73
N PRO A 275 -30.85 -5.03 46.40
CA PRO A 275 -31.26 -5.26 45.02
C PRO A 275 -31.27 -3.93 44.28
N ALA A 276 -30.13 -3.57 43.70
CA ALA A 276 -30.07 -2.50 42.69
C ALA A 276 -31.08 -2.82 41.58
N GLN A 277 -31.98 -1.88 41.28
CA GLN A 277 -32.96 -2.04 40.21
C GLN A 277 -32.22 -2.28 38.90
N GLN A 278 -32.50 -3.41 38.27
CA GLN A 278 -31.71 -3.92 37.15
C GLN A 278 -32.38 -3.46 35.86
N THR A 279 -31.92 -2.32 35.34
CA THR A 279 -32.60 -1.54 34.30
C THR A 279 -32.23 -1.93 32.87
N SER A 280 -31.02 -2.45 32.64
CA SER A 280 -30.51 -2.80 31.31
C SER A 280 -30.65 -4.30 30.98
N MET A 281 -30.68 -4.63 29.69
CA MET A 281 -30.73 -6.03 29.23
C MET A 281 -29.40 -6.75 29.54
N LEU A 282 -29.47 -8.03 29.92
CA LEU A 282 -28.28 -8.86 30.12
C LEU A 282 -28.06 -9.83 28.96
N ILE A 283 -26.82 -9.91 28.49
CA ILE A 283 -26.37 -10.88 27.48
C ILE A 283 -25.23 -11.74 28.07
N GLU A 284 -25.41 -13.06 28.07
CA GLU A 284 -24.41 -14.05 28.50
C GLU A 284 -23.50 -14.41 27.31
N VAL A 285 -22.17 -14.40 27.50
CA VAL A 285 -21.23 -14.79 26.44
C VAL A 285 -21.32 -16.31 26.20
N PRO A 286 -21.65 -16.78 24.99
CA PRO A 286 -21.73 -18.22 24.71
C PRO A 286 -20.38 -18.91 24.93
N SER A 287 -20.35 -20.07 25.59
CA SER A 287 -19.10 -20.81 25.86
C SER A 287 -18.30 -21.19 24.60
N ALA A 288 -18.94 -21.27 23.44
CA ALA A 288 -18.29 -21.49 22.15
C ALA A 288 -17.54 -20.25 21.63
N ASN A 289 -17.95 -19.05 22.05
CA ASN A 289 -17.40 -17.77 21.65
C ASN A 289 -16.30 -17.28 22.62
N ILE A 290 -15.58 -18.19 23.27
CA ILE A 290 -14.49 -17.87 24.22
C ILE A 290 -13.23 -18.60 23.76
N LYS A 291 -12.35 -17.90 23.04
CA LYS A 291 -11.02 -18.37 22.66
C LYS A 291 -10.09 -18.26 23.87
N ARG A 292 -10.13 -19.28 24.74
CA ARG A 292 -9.16 -19.42 25.85
C ARG A 292 -7.75 -19.56 25.29
N TYR A 293 -6.76 -18.96 25.97
CA TYR A 293 -5.37 -18.93 25.54
C TYR A 293 -5.22 -18.42 24.09
N ALA A 294 -5.93 -17.34 23.76
CA ALA A 294 -5.71 -16.59 22.53
C ALA A 294 -4.32 -15.93 22.55
N HIS A 295 -3.85 -15.58 23.74
CA HIS A 295 -2.46 -15.25 24.07
C HIS A 295 -2.00 -16.14 25.23
N ASN A 296 -0.69 -16.17 25.49
CA ASN A 296 -0.10 -16.73 26.73
C ASN A 296 0.12 -15.66 27.81
N GLY A 297 -0.66 -14.57 27.76
CA GLY A 297 -0.61 -13.42 28.65
C GLY A 297 -1.85 -12.53 28.45
N TYR A 298 -1.95 -11.42 29.17
CA TYR A 298 -3.11 -10.51 29.10
C TYR A 298 -3.28 -9.95 27.67
N VAL A 299 -4.51 -9.81 27.18
CA VAL A 299 -4.79 -9.30 25.82
C VAL A 299 -4.95 -7.77 25.84
N TYR A 300 -3.82 -7.06 25.83
CA TYR A 300 -3.75 -5.63 26.14
C TYR A 300 -4.42 -4.72 25.11
N ALA A 301 -4.28 -5.00 23.81
CA ALA A 301 -4.89 -4.17 22.75
C ALA A 301 -5.47 -5.02 21.62
N MET A 302 -6.47 -4.45 20.95
CA MET A 302 -6.98 -5.01 19.69
C MET A 302 -7.42 -3.90 18.73
N LYS A 303 -7.32 -4.17 17.43
CA LYS A 303 -7.79 -3.30 16.35
C LYS A 303 -8.46 -4.16 15.29
N LEU A 304 -9.64 -3.73 14.85
CA LEU A 304 -10.32 -4.34 13.70
C LEU A 304 -10.05 -3.48 12.46
N VAL A 305 -9.76 -4.15 11.35
CA VAL A 305 -9.41 -3.53 10.06
C VAL A 305 -10.29 -4.17 8.98
N PRO A 306 -11.09 -3.40 8.21
CA PRO A 306 -11.79 -3.94 7.04
C PRO A 306 -10.76 -4.42 6.03
N GLY A 307 -11.08 -5.50 5.30
CA GLY A 307 -10.16 -6.24 4.44
C GLY A 307 -9.57 -5.43 3.29
N LEU A 308 -8.49 -4.69 3.56
CA LEU A 308 -7.50 -4.31 2.56
C LEU A 308 -6.79 -5.58 2.11
N ASP A 309 -6.63 -5.75 0.80
CA ASP A 309 -6.02 -6.96 0.23
C ASP A 309 -4.50 -6.90 0.42
N PHE A 310 -4.03 -7.28 1.62
CA PHE A 310 -2.63 -7.28 2.00
C PHE A 310 -1.80 -8.36 1.27
N GLY A 311 -2.31 -8.96 0.19
CA GLY A 311 -1.64 -10.01 -0.61
C GLY A 311 -1.51 -11.38 0.08
N ALA A 312 -1.32 -11.39 1.41
CA ALA A 312 -1.18 -12.60 2.22
C ALA A 312 -2.53 -13.16 2.75
N PHE A 313 -3.60 -12.36 2.78
CA PHE A 313 -4.88 -12.73 3.42
C PHE A 313 -6.12 -12.34 2.60
N GLN A 314 -6.77 -13.32 1.98
CA GLN A 314 -8.12 -13.15 1.44
C GLN A 314 -9.16 -13.23 2.56
N ALA A 315 -9.45 -12.10 3.21
CA ALA A 315 -10.46 -11.98 4.25
C ALA A 315 -11.13 -10.60 4.26
N HIS A 316 -12.46 -10.54 4.25
CA HIS A 316 -13.23 -9.29 4.26
C HIS A 316 -13.01 -8.40 5.49
N GLU A 317 -12.53 -8.97 6.61
CA GLU A 317 -12.31 -8.25 7.85
C GLU A 317 -11.29 -9.02 8.72
N LEU A 318 -10.34 -8.28 9.29
CA LEU A 318 -9.26 -8.82 10.11
C LEU A 318 -9.29 -8.20 11.51
N LEU A 319 -9.14 -9.04 12.53
CA LEU A 319 -8.91 -8.60 13.91
C LEU A 319 -7.43 -8.82 14.26
N PHE A 320 -6.79 -7.77 14.74
CA PHE A 320 -5.45 -7.81 15.32
C PHE A 320 -5.58 -7.79 16.84
N THR A 321 -4.91 -8.71 17.54
CA THR A 321 -4.84 -8.72 19.02
C THR A 321 -3.39 -8.78 19.49
N SER A 322 -3.03 -8.02 20.51
CA SER A 322 -1.71 -8.06 21.14
C SER A 322 -1.80 -8.51 22.59
N GLY A 323 -0.67 -8.93 23.17
CA GLY A 323 -0.66 -9.29 24.58
C GLY A 323 0.71 -9.48 25.22
N GLY A 324 0.66 -9.82 26.50
CA GLY A 324 1.82 -10.07 27.37
C GLY A 324 2.60 -11.35 27.07
N ASP A 325 2.40 -11.96 25.90
CA ASP A 325 3.22 -13.05 25.37
C ASP A 325 4.12 -12.60 24.21
N GLY A 326 4.18 -11.30 23.92
CA GLY A 326 5.02 -10.70 22.87
C GLY A 326 4.50 -10.86 21.45
N PHE A 327 3.37 -11.54 21.24
CA PHE A 327 2.79 -11.72 19.92
C PHE A 327 1.73 -10.67 19.60
N VAL A 328 1.72 -10.19 18.35
CA VAL A 328 0.49 -9.71 17.70
C VAL A 328 -0.06 -10.85 16.84
N ARG A 329 -1.33 -11.21 17.04
CA ARG A 329 -2.02 -12.26 16.28
C ARG A 329 -3.04 -11.65 15.33
N ILE A 330 -3.05 -12.16 14.09
CA ILE A 330 -3.93 -11.74 13.01
C ILE A 330 -5.00 -12.82 12.84
N TRP A 331 -6.26 -12.46 13.05
CA TRP A 331 -7.40 -13.37 13.00
C TRP A 331 -8.33 -13.01 11.84
N GLY A 332 -8.64 -14.00 11.01
CA GLY A 332 -9.76 -13.93 10.07
C GLY A 332 -11.05 -14.27 10.81
N LEU A 333 -12.12 -13.53 10.52
CA LEU A 333 -13.37 -13.57 11.30
C LEU A 333 -14.46 -14.47 10.70
N ALA A 334 -14.25 -15.02 9.49
CA ALA A 334 -15.21 -15.86 8.79
C ALA A 334 -15.52 -17.16 9.57
N GLY A 335 -16.69 -17.21 10.21
CA GLY A 335 -17.12 -18.35 11.04
C GLY A 335 -16.55 -18.37 12.47
N GLY A 336 -15.93 -17.27 12.93
CA GLY A 336 -15.28 -17.16 14.24
C GLY A 336 -13.77 -16.92 14.14
N LEU A 337 -13.06 -16.92 15.27
CA LEU A 337 -11.64 -16.58 15.34
C LEU A 337 -10.71 -17.67 14.78
N ARG A 338 -10.36 -17.55 13.49
CA ARG A 338 -9.32 -18.34 12.82
C ARG A 338 -8.00 -17.56 12.81
N LEU A 339 -6.96 -18.11 13.43
CA LEU A 339 -5.61 -17.55 13.36
C LEU A 339 -5.09 -17.66 11.91
N LEU A 340 -4.57 -16.56 11.37
CA LEU A 340 -3.94 -16.51 10.05
C LEU A 340 -2.42 -16.36 10.16
N ALA A 341 -1.95 -15.48 11.06
CA ALA A 341 -0.53 -15.27 11.32
C ALA A 341 -0.28 -14.77 12.76
N SER A 342 0.97 -14.87 13.19
CA SER A 342 1.50 -14.30 14.44
C SER A 342 2.79 -13.54 14.13
N LEU A 343 2.95 -12.35 14.71
CA LEU A 343 4.14 -11.50 14.58
C LEU A 343 4.84 -11.44 15.94
N ASP A 344 6.09 -11.88 15.99
CA ASP A 344 6.88 -12.01 17.23
C ASP A 344 7.62 -10.72 17.55
N ASN A 345 7.24 -10.06 18.64
CA ASN A 345 7.83 -8.79 19.06
C ASN A 345 8.86 -8.94 20.17
N GLU A 346 9.27 -10.15 20.55
CA GLU A 346 10.26 -10.48 21.59
C GLU A 346 9.88 -10.07 23.03
N ASP A 347 9.12 -8.99 23.23
CA ASP A 347 8.63 -8.49 24.53
C ASP A 347 7.16 -8.02 24.44
N CYS A 348 6.51 -7.82 25.60
CA CYS A 348 5.07 -7.62 25.74
C CYS A 348 4.54 -6.43 24.93
N VAL A 349 3.55 -6.69 24.07
CA VAL A 349 2.95 -5.66 23.21
C VAL A 349 1.73 -5.05 23.90
N LEU A 350 1.91 -3.87 24.49
CA LEU A 350 0.89 -3.18 25.29
C LEU A 350 -0.14 -2.47 24.42
N CYS A 351 0.29 -1.82 23.35
CA CYS A 351 -0.59 -1.06 22.46
C CYS A 351 -0.26 -1.31 20.99
N LEU A 352 -1.26 -1.14 20.12
CA LEU A 352 -1.10 -1.31 18.68
C LEU A 352 -1.96 -0.32 17.89
N ASP A 353 -1.44 0.19 16.78
CA ASP A 353 -2.17 1.00 15.82
C ASP A 353 -1.75 0.66 14.38
N ILE A 354 -2.59 0.97 13.39
CA ILE A 354 -2.42 0.55 12.00
C ILE A 354 -2.67 1.74 11.07
N SER A 355 -1.73 2.01 10.17
CA SER A 355 -1.81 3.10 9.19
C SER A 355 -1.31 2.61 7.82
N GLY A 356 -2.20 2.61 6.82
CA GLY A 356 -1.92 1.98 5.52
C GLY A 356 -1.65 0.48 5.67
N THR A 357 -0.54 0.00 5.09
CA THR A 357 -0.07 -1.38 5.24
C THR A 357 0.81 -1.60 6.47
N TYR A 358 0.97 -0.62 7.35
CA TYR A 358 1.91 -0.70 8.47
C TYR A 358 1.20 -0.86 9.81
N LEU A 359 1.62 -1.89 10.56
CA LEU A 359 1.25 -2.10 11.96
C LEU A 359 2.38 -1.59 12.87
N TYR A 360 1.99 -0.80 13.86
CA TYR A 360 2.89 -0.23 14.87
C TYR A 360 2.58 -0.87 16.22
N ALA A 361 3.53 -1.61 16.78
CA ALA A 361 3.42 -2.32 18.05
C ALA A 361 4.31 -1.66 19.13
N GLY A 362 3.70 -1.15 20.20
CA GLY A 362 4.40 -0.52 21.33
C GLY A 362 4.68 -1.49 22.46
N LEU A 363 5.93 -1.54 22.93
CA LEU A 363 6.43 -2.59 23.85
C LEU A 363 6.64 -2.09 25.29
N THR A 364 6.81 -3.04 26.22
CA THR A 364 7.09 -2.76 27.64
C THR A 364 8.44 -2.09 27.90
N ASP A 365 9.44 -2.33 27.06
CA ASP A 365 10.78 -1.73 27.14
C ASP A 365 10.92 -0.37 26.43
N GLY A 366 9.79 0.22 26.03
CA GLY A 366 9.75 1.51 25.34
C GLY A 366 10.06 1.44 23.84
N GLN A 367 10.34 0.27 23.25
CA GLN A 367 10.52 0.13 21.80
C GLN A 367 9.19 0.23 21.03
N VAL A 368 9.26 0.58 19.74
CA VAL A 368 8.12 0.49 18.80
C VAL A 368 8.55 -0.29 17.56
N LYS A 369 7.95 -1.47 17.35
CA LYS A 369 8.18 -2.31 16.17
C LYS A 369 7.18 -1.99 15.07
N ILE A 370 7.67 -1.79 13.85
CA ILE A 370 6.88 -1.46 12.65
C ILE A 370 6.92 -2.66 11.71
N TRP A 371 5.76 -3.24 11.44
CA TRP A 371 5.58 -4.41 10.59
C TRP A 371 4.90 -4.06 9.27
N ASP A 372 5.37 -4.67 8.19
CA ASP A 372 4.67 -4.65 6.91
C ASP A 372 3.60 -5.73 6.92
N LEU A 373 2.32 -5.34 6.92
CA LEU A 373 1.22 -6.28 6.85
C LEU A 373 1.14 -6.98 5.48
N SER A 374 1.74 -6.40 4.43
CA SER A 374 1.73 -7.01 3.09
C SER A 374 2.71 -8.17 2.93
N THR A 375 3.79 -8.21 3.73
CA THR A 375 4.81 -9.28 3.66
C THR A 375 5.11 -9.95 5.01
N LEU A 376 4.40 -9.55 6.08
CA LEU A 376 4.56 -10.03 7.46
C LEU A 376 5.99 -9.89 8.00
N GLN A 377 6.75 -8.92 7.49
CA GLN A 377 8.14 -8.67 7.89
C GLN A 377 8.25 -7.50 8.85
N LEU A 378 9.18 -7.59 9.80
CA LEU A 378 9.57 -6.46 10.64
C LEU A 378 10.39 -5.48 9.78
N ILE A 379 9.84 -4.29 9.53
CA ILE A 379 10.49 -3.24 8.72
C ILE A 379 11.55 -2.53 9.54
N LYS A 380 11.17 -2.05 10.73
CA LYS A 380 12.01 -1.21 11.58
C LYS A 380 11.64 -1.41 13.04
N ASN A 381 12.67 -1.40 13.88
CA ASN A 381 12.52 -1.40 15.32
C ASN A 381 13.03 -0.05 15.85
N LEU A 382 12.11 0.82 16.27
CA LEU A 382 12.44 2.13 16.83
C LEU A 382 12.82 1.96 18.31
N LYS A 383 14.13 2.02 18.56
CA LYS A 383 14.70 1.99 19.91
C LYS A 383 14.88 3.41 20.44
N PHE A 384 14.24 3.72 21.55
CA PHE A 384 14.30 5.01 22.22
C PHE A 384 15.15 4.86 23.50
N GLN A 385 16.19 5.67 23.68
CA GLN A 385 17.09 5.51 24.82
C GLN A 385 16.43 5.94 26.14
N ALA A 386 16.46 5.06 27.14
CA ALA A 386 16.02 5.29 28.51
C ALA A 386 14.54 5.72 28.68
N GLU A 387 13.63 5.16 27.87
CA GLU A 387 12.19 5.39 27.98
C GLU A 387 11.47 4.14 28.51
N GLY A 388 10.43 4.35 29.33
CA GLY A 388 9.58 3.27 29.84
C GLY A 388 8.46 2.85 28.89
N ASP A 389 7.69 1.87 29.34
CA ASP A 389 6.59 1.18 28.68
C ASP A 389 5.67 2.09 27.85
N VAL A 390 5.40 1.67 26.61
CA VAL A 390 4.55 2.38 25.64
C VAL A 390 3.09 2.10 25.93
N GLN A 391 2.44 3.00 26.67
CA GLN A 391 1.09 2.80 27.20
C GLN A 391 0.01 2.90 26.11
N ALA A 392 0.21 3.81 25.15
CA ALA A 392 -0.68 4.02 24.02
C ALA A 392 0.10 4.55 22.82
N ILE A 393 -0.44 4.33 21.62
CA ILE A 393 0.14 4.78 20.35
C ILE A 393 -0.98 5.19 19.40
N ALA A 394 -0.77 6.29 18.68
CA ALA A 394 -1.65 6.71 17.58
C ALA A 394 -0.79 7.22 16.41
N THR A 395 -1.20 6.88 15.19
CA THR A 395 -0.39 7.06 13.99
C THR A 395 -1.17 7.70 12.85
N ASN A 396 -0.46 8.43 11.99
CA ASN A 396 -0.97 8.86 10.69
C ASN A 396 0.14 8.75 9.64
N ASN A 397 -0.18 9.09 8.39
CA ASN A 397 0.70 9.00 7.22
C ASN A 397 2.05 9.75 7.34
N TYR A 398 2.24 10.56 8.38
CA TYR A 398 3.41 11.44 8.56
C TYR A 398 4.08 11.30 9.93
N CYS A 399 3.35 10.94 10.99
CA CYS A 399 3.83 10.95 12.37
C CYS A 399 3.33 9.77 13.22
N ILE A 400 4.18 9.32 14.14
CA ILE A 400 3.84 8.47 15.28
C ILE A 400 3.72 9.37 16.51
N PHE A 401 2.64 9.20 17.28
CA PHE A 401 2.44 9.76 18.61
C PHE A 401 2.48 8.63 19.63
N LYS A 402 3.55 8.56 20.39
CA LYS A 402 3.89 7.50 21.35
C LYS A 402 3.67 8.03 22.77
N VAL A 403 2.94 7.31 23.62
CA VAL A 403 2.72 7.66 25.02
C VAL A 403 3.60 6.80 25.92
N THR A 404 4.36 7.44 26.83
CA THR A 404 5.07 6.74 27.91
C THR A 404 4.86 7.48 29.23
N LYS A 405 5.41 6.93 30.32
CA LYS A 405 5.40 7.56 31.67
C LYS A 405 5.97 8.99 31.67
N SER A 406 6.86 9.31 30.73
CA SER A 406 7.53 10.62 30.63
C SER A 406 6.75 11.67 29.82
N GLY A 407 5.66 11.30 29.14
CA GLY A 407 4.83 12.22 28.35
C GLY A 407 4.43 11.64 26.99
N VAL A 408 4.16 12.54 26.03
CA VAL A 408 3.88 12.17 24.64
C VAL A 408 5.13 12.46 23.80
N TYR A 409 5.47 11.54 22.91
CA TYR A 409 6.62 11.65 22.03
C TYR A 409 6.15 11.66 20.59
N LYS A 410 6.65 12.63 19.83
CA LYS A 410 6.35 12.80 18.42
C LYS A 410 7.54 12.36 17.58
N TRP A 411 7.31 11.47 16.63
CA TRP A 411 8.30 11.05 15.65
C TRP A 411 7.75 11.23 14.23
N ARG A 412 8.48 11.92 13.35
CA ARG A 412 8.11 12.05 11.92
C ARG A 412 8.64 10.85 11.13
N LEU A 413 7.79 10.20 10.34
CA LEU A 413 8.17 8.99 9.59
C LEU A 413 9.25 9.24 8.52
N THR A 414 9.36 10.47 8.01
CA THR A 414 10.29 10.87 6.94
C THR A 414 11.61 11.47 7.46
N GLY A 415 12.08 11.09 8.65
CA GLY A 415 13.35 11.57 9.21
C GLY A 415 13.58 11.12 10.65
N GLU A 416 14.77 11.40 11.20
CA GLU A 416 15.17 10.93 12.53
C GLU A 416 14.94 11.95 13.66
N LYS A 417 14.28 13.08 13.36
CA LYS A 417 14.03 14.13 14.36
C LYS A 417 12.88 13.72 15.29
N LYS A 418 13.25 13.15 16.44
CA LYS A 418 12.44 13.05 17.64
C LYS A 418 12.07 14.45 18.16
N GLU A 419 10.84 14.64 18.60
CA GLU A 419 10.44 15.81 19.38
C GLU A 419 9.67 15.38 20.64
N ASP A 420 10.21 15.76 21.80
CA ASP A 420 9.68 15.44 23.12
C ASP A 420 8.58 16.44 23.48
N TRP A 421 7.41 15.97 23.93
CA TRP A 421 6.22 16.80 24.02
C TRP A 421 5.41 16.55 25.31
N MET A 422 5.59 17.44 26.28
CA MET A 422 4.87 17.44 27.56
C MET A 422 3.41 17.89 27.39
N ALA A 423 2.58 17.01 26.83
CA ALA A 423 1.14 17.25 26.68
C ALA A 423 0.41 17.33 28.04
N HIS A 424 0.83 16.53 29.04
CA HIS A 424 0.16 16.40 30.35
C HIS A 424 1.09 16.70 31.52
N GLY A 425 0.51 17.11 32.65
CA GLY A 425 1.21 17.33 33.92
C GLY A 425 1.55 16.04 34.68
N GLY A 426 2.15 15.07 34.00
CA GLY A 426 2.40 13.71 34.49
C GLY A 426 2.17 12.67 33.38
N ASN A 427 2.08 11.39 33.74
CA ASN A 427 1.85 10.31 32.78
C ASN A 427 0.60 10.58 31.93
N ALA A 428 0.75 10.66 30.62
CA ALA A 428 -0.35 10.40 29.71
C ALA A 428 -0.62 8.89 29.69
N LEU A 429 -1.88 8.51 29.47
CA LEU A 429 -2.37 7.12 29.49
C LEU A 429 -3.09 6.76 28.18
N ALA A 430 -3.82 7.70 27.60
CA ALA A 430 -4.58 7.51 26.37
C ALA A 430 -4.17 8.52 25.29
N VAL A 431 -4.11 8.06 24.03
CA VAL A 431 -4.00 8.92 22.85
C VAL A 431 -4.88 8.37 21.72
N SER A 432 -5.47 9.24 20.91
CA SER A 432 -6.23 8.86 19.72
C SER A 432 -6.21 9.97 18.67
N ILE A 433 -6.19 9.60 17.38
CA ILE A 433 -6.30 10.53 16.25
C ILE A 433 -7.68 10.39 15.63
N PHE A 434 -8.29 11.53 15.29
CA PHE A 434 -9.51 11.58 14.49
C PHE A 434 -9.44 12.70 13.45
N GLN A 435 -10.28 12.63 12.43
CA GLN A 435 -10.41 13.67 11.40
C GLN A 435 -11.82 14.26 11.45
N ARG A 436 -11.94 15.59 11.39
CA ARG A 436 -13.23 16.30 11.41
C ARG A 436 -13.15 17.59 10.59
N GLY A 437 -14.10 17.81 9.68
CA GLY A 437 -14.09 18.98 8.79
C GLY A 437 -12.83 19.08 7.92
N GLY A 438 -12.29 17.94 7.47
CA GLY A 438 -11.02 17.82 6.75
C GLY A 438 -9.77 17.85 7.64
N ARG A 439 -9.83 18.49 8.81
CA ARG A 439 -8.71 18.69 9.74
C ARG A 439 -8.46 17.44 10.59
N TYR A 440 -7.20 17.14 10.90
CA TYR A 440 -6.85 16.07 11.85
C TYR A 440 -6.61 16.65 13.25
N PHE A 441 -7.06 15.90 14.26
CA PHE A 441 -6.93 16.23 15.67
C PHE A 441 -6.35 15.04 16.45
N LEU A 442 -5.59 15.36 17.50
CA LEU A 442 -5.16 14.41 18.52
C LEU A 442 -5.95 14.66 19.81
N VAL A 443 -6.47 13.61 20.43
CA VAL A 443 -6.90 13.64 21.83
C VAL A 443 -5.82 12.96 22.67
N SER A 444 -5.46 13.56 23.79
CA SER A 444 -4.66 12.92 24.84
C SER A 444 -5.36 12.98 26.20
N GLY A 445 -5.18 11.95 27.02
CA GLY A 445 -5.70 11.86 28.38
C GLY A 445 -4.65 11.31 29.35
N GLY A 446 -4.65 11.75 30.61
CA GLY A 446 -3.62 11.35 31.57
C GLY A 446 -4.00 11.40 33.05
N VAL A 447 -2.98 11.17 33.89
CA VAL A 447 -3.03 11.16 35.36
C VAL A 447 -3.15 12.58 35.95
N ASP A 448 -2.92 13.63 35.15
CA ASP A 448 -3.22 15.02 35.54
C ASP A 448 -4.74 15.35 35.51
N ASN A 449 -5.57 14.32 35.56
CA ASN A 449 -7.04 14.32 35.47
C ASN A 449 -7.61 15.08 34.27
N SER A 450 -6.85 15.27 33.18
CA SER A 450 -7.27 16.10 32.06
C SER A 450 -7.40 15.37 30.73
N VAL A 451 -8.25 15.93 29.87
CA VAL A 451 -8.44 15.56 28.47
C VAL A 451 -8.06 16.77 27.63
N ILE A 452 -7.18 16.60 26.64
CA ILE A 452 -6.67 17.71 25.83
C ILE A 452 -6.83 17.40 24.35
N VAL A 453 -7.29 18.38 23.58
CA VAL A 453 -7.40 18.33 22.12
C VAL A 453 -6.33 19.21 21.50
N TRP A 454 -5.66 18.65 20.49
CA TRP A 454 -4.60 19.30 19.74
C TRP A 454 -4.91 19.20 18.25
N CYS A 455 -4.60 20.25 17.50
CA CYS A 455 -4.70 20.26 16.05
C CYS A 455 -3.42 19.74 15.41
N LEU A 456 -3.55 19.00 14.31
CA LEU A 456 -2.44 18.39 13.57
C LEU A 456 -2.23 19.00 12.18
N ASP A 457 -2.92 20.09 11.83
CA ASP A 457 -2.82 20.78 10.53
C ASP A 457 -1.37 21.20 10.21
N ASP A 458 -0.64 21.70 11.20
CA ASP A 458 0.77 22.10 11.06
C ASP A 458 1.70 20.92 10.67
N PHE A 459 1.22 19.68 10.72
CA PHE A 459 1.96 18.46 10.32
C PHE A 459 1.27 17.67 9.22
N GLN A 460 0.13 18.17 8.70
CA GLN A 460 -0.51 17.63 7.51
C GLN A 460 0.15 18.10 6.22
N ASN A 461 0.96 19.17 6.25
CA ASN A 461 1.42 19.83 5.01
C ASN A 461 2.28 18.91 4.11
N PRO A 462 1.77 18.54 2.92
CA PRO A 462 2.10 19.19 1.65
C PRO A 462 1.56 20.63 1.58
N PRO A 463 2.02 21.50 0.66
CA PRO A 463 1.48 22.85 0.54
C PRO A 463 -0.06 22.85 0.48
N GLN A 464 -0.66 23.78 1.23
CA GLN A 464 -2.08 23.80 1.54
C GLN A 464 -2.96 23.84 0.28
N SER A 465 -4.15 23.24 0.37
CA SER A 465 -5.17 23.20 -0.69
C SER A 465 -5.87 24.56 -0.91
N SER A 466 -5.07 25.59 -1.16
CA SER A 466 -5.44 26.93 -1.63
C SER A 466 -4.50 27.41 -2.73
N GLU A 467 -3.30 26.80 -2.86
CA GLU A 467 -2.60 26.76 -4.14
C GLU A 467 -3.43 25.95 -5.15
N LEU A 468 -3.68 26.55 -6.31
CA LEU A 468 -4.09 25.85 -7.52
C LEU A 468 -3.10 24.70 -7.77
N GLN A 469 -3.56 23.53 -8.24
CA GLN A 469 -2.70 22.36 -8.44
C GLN A 469 -1.54 22.72 -9.39
N ASN A 470 -0.36 22.96 -8.82
CA ASN A 470 0.73 23.61 -9.52
C ASN A 470 1.54 22.58 -10.32
N PHE A 471 1.11 22.27 -11.54
CA PHE A 471 1.89 21.45 -12.48
C PHE A 471 3.03 22.22 -13.17
N GLY A 472 3.35 23.42 -12.65
CA GLY A 472 4.51 24.21 -13.05
C GLY A 472 5.82 23.45 -12.87
N ASN A 473 6.83 23.89 -13.61
CA ASN A 473 8.10 23.19 -13.72
C ASN A 473 8.89 23.19 -12.41
N ASP A 474 8.69 24.16 -11.53
CA ASP A 474 9.35 24.23 -10.22
C ASP A 474 8.86 23.12 -9.28
N HIS A 475 7.54 22.89 -9.18
CA HIS A 475 6.97 21.78 -8.40
C HIS A 475 7.38 20.41 -8.97
N LEU A 476 7.62 20.32 -10.28
CA LEU A 476 8.20 19.13 -10.90
C LEU A 476 9.65 18.90 -10.40
N LEU A 477 10.48 19.93 -10.34
CA LEU A 477 11.84 19.83 -9.79
C LEU A 477 11.85 19.51 -8.29
N GLU A 478 11.02 20.15 -7.47
CA GLU A 478 10.89 19.85 -6.04
C GLU A 478 10.41 18.40 -5.80
N THR A 479 9.48 17.92 -6.63
CA THR A 479 9.00 16.54 -6.55
C THR A 479 10.08 15.56 -7.04
N LEU A 480 10.93 15.94 -8.01
CA LEU A 480 12.05 15.13 -8.47
C LEU A 480 13.18 15.04 -7.44
N GLU A 481 13.51 16.14 -6.74
CA GLU A 481 14.48 16.15 -5.63
C GLU A 481 14.09 15.10 -4.59
N ARG A 482 12.83 15.11 -4.18
CA ARG A 482 12.26 14.15 -3.22
C ARG A 482 12.23 12.71 -3.74
N PHE A 483 12.07 12.51 -5.05
CA PHE A 483 12.03 11.19 -5.67
C PHE A 483 13.45 10.59 -5.81
N VAL A 484 14.44 11.43 -6.18
CA VAL A 484 15.86 11.06 -6.24
C VAL A 484 16.40 10.70 -4.85
N ALA A 485 15.96 11.42 -3.80
CA ALA A 485 16.39 11.20 -2.41
C ALA A 485 16.11 9.81 -1.81
N TYR A 486 15.19 9.02 -2.39
CA TYR A 486 15.01 7.61 -1.99
C TYR A 486 16.13 6.75 -2.56
N GLN A 487 16.91 6.08 -1.70
CA GLN A 487 18.04 5.24 -2.09
C GLN A 487 17.56 3.86 -2.56
N THR A 488 17.00 3.79 -3.77
CA THR A 488 16.22 2.66 -4.27
C THR A 488 17.03 1.57 -4.98
N VAL A 489 18.12 1.10 -4.36
CA VAL A 489 19.04 0.12 -4.98
C VAL A 489 18.49 -1.32 -4.88
N SER A 490 17.82 -1.80 -5.93
CA SER A 490 17.18 -3.14 -5.98
C SER A 490 18.13 -4.31 -5.79
N LYS A 491 19.37 -4.18 -6.28
CA LYS A 491 20.44 -5.18 -6.19
C LYS A 491 20.93 -5.44 -4.74
N ASN A 492 20.68 -4.52 -3.80
CA ASN A 492 21.15 -4.58 -2.41
C ASN A 492 19.95 -4.42 -1.44
N PRO A 493 19.03 -5.39 -1.40
CA PRO A 493 17.76 -5.26 -0.69
C PRO A 493 17.91 -5.24 0.84
N GLU A 494 18.97 -5.83 1.41
CA GLU A 494 19.21 -5.84 2.85
C GLU A 494 19.38 -4.43 3.43
N GLN A 495 19.90 -3.49 2.62
CA GLN A 495 20.10 -2.10 3.00
C GLN A 495 18.97 -1.20 2.46
N HIS A 496 18.54 -1.43 1.21
CA HIS A 496 17.72 -0.47 0.46
C HIS A 496 16.23 -0.81 0.32
N MET A 497 15.78 -2.01 0.69
CA MET A 497 14.36 -2.42 0.54
C MET A 497 13.38 -1.50 1.29
N HIS A 498 13.77 -0.93 2.44
CA HIS A 498 12.94 0.06 3.13
C HIS A 498 12.67 1.28 2.25
N ASP A 499 13.71 1.86 1.67
CA ASP A 499 13.62 3.09 0.90
C ASP A 499 12.95 2.85 -0.46
N SER A 500 13.17 1.70 -1.10
CA SER A 500 12.38 1.25 -2.25
C SER A 500 10.88 1.16 -1.95
N ARG A 501 10.48 0.59 -0.80
CA ARG A 501 9.06 0.55 -0.38
C ARG A 501 8.50 1.92 -0.01
N GLN A 502 9.28 2.79 0.63
CA GLN A 502 8.87 4.18 0.88
C GLN A 502 8.71 4.98 -0.42
N CYS A 503 9.56 4.72 -1.42
CA CYS A 503 9.49 5.31 -2.75
C CYS A 503 8.22 4.87 -3.50
N ALA A 504 7.93 3.57 -3.51
CA ALA A 504 6.67 3.03 -4.06
C ALA A 504 5.45 3.66 -3.36
N GLY A 505 5.47 3.73 -2.02
CA GLY A 505 4.42 4.39 -1.23
C GLY A 505 4.34 5.91 -1.45
N PHE A 506 5.43 6.58 -1.82
CA PHE A 506 5.45 7.99 -2.25
C PHE A 506 4.77 8.17 -3.61
N LEU A 507 5.13 7.35 -4.60
CA LEU A 507 4.51 7.37 -5.93
C LEU A 507 3.00 7.04 -5.85
N TYR A 508 2.61 6.01 -5.10
CA TYR A 508 1.20 5.71 -4.83
C TYR A 508 0.44 6.91 -4.26
N ARG A 509 0.99 7.58 -3.23
CA ARG A 509 0.39 8.81 -2.66
C ARG A 509 0.37 9.98 -3.64
N LEU A 510 1.36 10.10 -4.52
CA LEU A 510 1.42 11.13 -5.57
C LEU A 510 0.32 10.92 -6.63
N PHE A 511 0.15 9.69 -7.12
CA PHE A 511 -0.94 9.32 -8.03
C PHE A 511 -2.33 9.58 -7.43
N MET A 512 -2.56 9.15 -6.18
CA MET A 512 -3.82 9.41 -5.47
C MET A 512 -4.07 10.91 -5.27
N ARG A 513 -3.04 11.72 -4.95
CA ARG A 513 -3.15 13.18 -4.82
C ARG A 513 -3.56 13.86 -6.13
N TYR A 514 -3.18 13.30 -7.27
CA TYR A 514 -3.54 13.80 -8.60
C TYR A 514 -4.83 13.17 -9.18
N GLY A 515 -5.58 12.39 -8.39
CA GLY A 515 -6.89 11.87 -8.78
C GLY A 515 -6.87 10.60 -9.64
N ALA A 516 -5.75 9.89 -9.71
CA ALA A 516 -5.71 8.53 -10.26
C ALA A 516 -6.24 7.51 -9.24
N VAL A 517 -6.80 6.41 -9.73
CA VAL A 517 -7.00 5.19 -8.92
C VAL A 517 -5.67 4.43 -8.91
N ALA A 518 -5.03 4.28 -7.75
CA ALA A 518 -3.71 3.64 -7.62
C ALA A 518 -3.71 2.44 -6.66
N GLU A 519 -2.71 1.57 -6.81
CA GLU A 519 -2.50 0.37 -6.01
C GLU A 519 -1.00 -0.02 -5.98
N LEU A 520 -0.59 -0.82 -5.01
CA LEU A 520 0.74 -1.43 -4.94
C LEU A 520 0.62 -2.94 -5.20
N ILE A 521 0.86 -3.35 -6.43
CA ILE A 521 0.79 -4.75 -6.85
C ILE A 521 1.99 -5.52 -6.28
N SER A 522 1.73 -6.63 -5.61
CA SER A 522 2.76 -7.48 -5.01
C SER A 522 3.48 -8.38 -6.03
N THR A 523 4.81 -8.37 -5.93
CA THR A 523 5.74 -9.26 -6.64
C THR A 523 6.10 -10.45 -5.73
N ASP A 524 6.40 -11.61 -6.34
CA ASP A 524 6.78 -12.82 -5.58
C ASP A 524 8.22 -12.75 -5.04
N CYS A 525 9.01 -11.83 -5.57
CA CYS A 525 10.33 -11.46 -5.09
C CYS A 525 10.61 -10.00 -5.44
N GLY A 526 11.29 -9.28 -4.54
CA GLY A 526 11.70 -7.89 -4.76
C GLY A 526 10.72 -6.83 -4.25
N ASN A 527 10.74 -5.66 -4.89
CA ASN A 527 9.91 -4.51 -4.57
C ASN A 527 8.56 -4.51 -5.34
N PRO A 528 7.49 -3.88 -4.82
CA PRO A 528 6.16 -3.88 -5.45
C PRO A 528 6.08 -2.98 -6.69
N ILE A 529 5.14 -3.28 -7.60
CA ILE A 529 4.84 -2.44 -8.77
C ILE A 529 3.81 -1.38 -8.36
N VAL A 530 4.07 -0.12 -8.67
CA VAL A 530 3.07 0.95 -8.53
C VAL A 530 2.16 0.92 -9.75
N TYR A 531 0.91 0.50 -9.55
CA TYR A 531 -0.15 0.62 -10.54
C TYR A 531 -0.91 1.93 -10.31
N ALA A 532 -1.24 2.65 -11.38
CA ALA A 532 -2.19 3.75 -11.32
C ALA A 532 -2.99 3.88 -12.62
N CYS A 533 -4.22 4.37 -12.53
CA CYS A 533 -5.06 4.65 -13.69
C CYS A 533 -5.78 6.00 -13.54
N PHE A 534 -5.45 6.94 -14.42
CA PHE A 534 -6.25 8.14 -14.67
C PHE A 534 -7.35 7.80 -15.70
N LYS A 535 -8.54 8.37 -15.52
CA LYS A 535 -9.69 8.11 -16.39
C LYS A 535 -10.00 9.28 -17.31
N ALA A 536 -10.34 8.96 -18.56
CA ALA A 536 -10.73 9.95 -19.55
C ALA A 536 -11.99 10.71 -19.11
N ILE A 537 -11.97 12.04 -19.25
CA ILE A 537 -13.08 12.91 -18.85
C ILE A 537 -14.01 13.10 -20.05
N LYS A 538 -15.28 12.70 -19.92
CA LYS A 538 -16.29 12.94 -20.96
C LYS A 538 -16.48 14.45 -21.14
N ARG A 539 -15.99 15.01 -22.26
CA ARG A 539 -16.47 16.31 -22.76
C ARG A 539 -17.96 16.18 -23.09
N GLY A 540 -18.82 16.62 -22.17
CA GLY A 540 -20.20 16.94 -22.50
C GLY A 540 -20.20 18.05 -23.55
N VAL A 541 -21.04 17.94 -24.58
CA VAL A 541 -21.13 18.94 -25.64
C VAL A 541 -21.86 20.18 -25.08
N SER A 542 -21.09 21.10 -24.50
CA SER A 542 -21.53 22.47 -24.30
C SER A 542 -21.32 23.25 -25.59
N GLU A 543 -22.42 23.70 -26.20
CA GLU A 543 -22.35 24.59 -27.36
C GLU A 543 -21.65 25.88 -26.95
N ALA A 544 -20.53 26.19 -27.60
CA ALA A 544 -19.81 27.43 -27.37
C ALA A 544 -20.69 28.59 -27.85
N ARG A 545 -21.28 29.33 -26.91
CA ARG A 545 -21.93 30.62 -27.18
C ARG A 545 -20.88 31.59 -27.71
N ALA A 546 -20.76 31.68 -29.04
CA ALA A 546 -20.06 32.75 -29.70
C ALA A 546 -20.72 34.08 -29.30
N SER A 547 -20.00 34.91 -28.56
CA SER A 547 -20.43 36.28 -28.25
C SER A 547 -20.30 37.13 -29.52
N ASP A 548 -21.42 37.47 -30.14
CA ASP A 548 -21.47 38.35 -31.29
C ASP A 548 -20.92 39.75 -30.94
N SER A 549 -19.92 40.19 -31.68
CA SER A 549 -19.40 41.55 -31.68
C SER A 549 -19.03 41.99 -33.11
N SER A 550 -19.96 41.75 -34.03
CA SER A 550 -19.83 42.16 -35.44
C SER A 550 -19.82 43.70 -35.61
N VAL A 551 -18.75 44.20 -36.24
CA VAL A 551 -18.66 45.56 -36.81
C VAL A 551 -18.08 45.42 -38.22
N SER A 552 -18.60 46.21 -39.17
CA SER A 552 -18.24 46.20 -40.61
C SER A 552 -16.81 46.75 -40.86
N ASP A 553 -16.16 46.58 -42.01
CA ASP A 553 -16.66 46.69 -43.40
C ASP A 553 -15.73 46.07 -44.47
N SER A 554 -16.29 45.75 -45.65
CA SER A 554 -15.62 45.58 -46.97
C SER A 554 -14.51 44.50 -47.14
N SER A 555 -14.23 43.90 -48.31
CA SER A 555 -14.86 43.86 -49.66
C SER A 555 -14.23 42.72 -50.50
N ASP A 556 -14.94 42.17 -51.50
CA ASP A 556 -14.49 41.41 -52.70
C ASP A 556 -13.40 40.30 -52.56
N ALA A 557 -13.53 39.06 -53.05
CA ALA A 557 -13.70 38.72 -54.47
C ALA A 557 -13.91 37.19 -54.76
N THR A 558 -15.03 36.88 -55.42
CA THR A 558 -15.32 35.80 -56.41
C THR A 558 -14.41 34.55 -56.62
N GLY A 559 -15.02 33.35 -56.58
CA GLY A 559 -14.60 32.12 -57.32
C GLY A 559 -15.09 30.81 -56.66
N LYS A 560 -16.12 30.08 -57.15
CA LYS A 560 -16.14 29.06 -58.25
C LYS A 560 -15.02 28.00 -58.14
N ALA A 561 -15.24 26.68 -58.29
CA ALA A 561 -16.41 25.80 -58.56
C ALA A 561 -15.92 24.31 -58.48
N SER A 562 -16.69 23.21 -58.48
CA SER A 562 -18.14 22.86 -58.36
C SER A 562 -18.28 21.31 -58.22
N SER A 563 -19.52 20.78 -58.15
CA SER A 563 -19.91 19.35 -58.41
C SER A 563 -19.35 18.26 -57.45
N GLU A 564 -19.98 17.10 -57.20
CA GLU A 564 -21.27 16.57 -57.69
C GLU A 564 -21.97 15.66 -56.67
N THR A 565 -23.29 15.81 -56.67
CA THR A 565 -24.36 15.07 -55.99
C THR A 565 -24.57 13.62 -56.45
N SER A 566 -24.95 12.73 -55.53
CA SER A 566 -26.02 11.73 -55.81
C SER A 566 -26.77 11.26 -54.54
N LYS A 567 -28.07 11.00 -54.70
CA LYS A 567 -29.06 10.44 -53.75
C LYS A 567 -29.38 8.98 -54.17
N PRO A 568 -30.14 8.12 -53.43
CA PRO A 568 -31.26 8.36 -52.49
C PRO A 568 -31.09 7.71 -51.09
N SER A 569 -31.79 8.03 -50.00
CA SER A 569 -33.14 8.55 -49.68
C SER A 569 -34.31 7.54 -49.70
N GLY A 570 -34.74 7.11 -48.50
CA GLY A 570 -35.98 6.38 -48.27
C GLY A 570 -36.54 6.68 -46.87
N ASN A 571 -37.71 7.30 -46.80
CA ASN A 571 -38.38 7.68 -45.54
C ASN A 571 -39.47 6.68 -45.15
N SER A 572 -39.63 6.46 -43.85
CA SER A 572 -40.93 6.30 -43.20
C SER A 572 -40.86 6.84 -41.76
N SER A 573 -42.00 7.29 -41.21
CA SER A 573 -42.09 8.08 -39.99
C SER A 573 -43.22 7.61 -39.08
N GLY A 574 -43.06 7.71 -37.76
CA GLY A 574 -44.10 7.33 -36.80
C GLY A 574 -43.85 7.84 -35.38
N ASP A 575 -44.52 8.93 -35.03
CA ASP A 575 -44.78 9.41 -33.66
C ASP A 575 -45.77 8.48 -32.92
N ALA A 576 -45.94 8.46 -31.58
CA ALA A 576 -45.15 8.89 -30.42
C ALA A 576 -45.82 8.34 -29.12
N SER A 577 -45.30 8.69 -27.93
CA SER A 577 -45.80 8.34 -26.56
C SER A 577 -45.63 6.87 -26.11
N GLY A 578 -45.49 6.56 -24.81
CA GLY A 578 -45.31 7.44 -23.64
C GLY A 578 -45.31 6.71 -22.28
N SER A 579 -44.64 7.32 -21.28
CA SER A 579 -44.62 7.03 -19.83
C SER A 579 -44.07 5.68 -19.28
N SER A 580 -43.09 5.82 -18.37
CA SER A 580 -42.78 5.07 -17.12
C SER A 580 -43.40 3.69 -16.83
N GLY A 581 -42.68 2.73 -16.22
CA GLY A 581 -41.26 2.70 -15.80
C GLY A 581 -41.06 2.19 -14.36
N ASP A 582 -40.01 1.37 -14.15
CA ASP A 582 -39.53 0.94 -12.84
C ASP A 582 -37.99 0.84 -12.87
N GLY A 583 -37.31 1.28 -11.81
CA GLY A 583 -35.89 1.63 -11.84
C GLY A 583 -34.93 0.60 -11.24
N VAL A 584 -34.28 -0.20 -12.09
CA VAL A 584 -33.02 -0.88 -11.73
C VAL A 584 -31.85 -0.02 -12.24
N PHE A 585 -30.95 0.41 -11.35
CA PHE A 585 -29.73 1.12 -11.73
C PHE A 585 -28.71 0.17 -12.35
N SER A 586 -28.82 -0.05 -13.66
CA SER A 586 -27.78 -0.73 -14.44
C SER A 586 -26.68 0.26 -14.87
N GLU A 587 -25.47 0.10 -14.35
CA GLU A 587 -24.27 0.78 -14.88
C GLU A 587 -23.88 0.23 -16.26
N SER A 588 -24.60 0.65 -17.30
CA SER A 588 -24.32 0.26 -18.69
C SER A 588 -24.61 1.38 -19.71
N ALA A 589 -24.51 2.63 -19.27
CA ALA A 589 -24.47 3.80 -20.16
C ALA A 589 -23.17 3.79 -20.98
N SER A 590 -23.19 3.09 -22.11
CA SER A 590 -22.02 2.77 -22.93
C SER A 590 -21.09 3.96 -23.12
N ARG A 591 -19.84 3.82 -22.64
CA ARG A 591 -18.79 4.78 -22.96
C ARG A 591 -18.54 4.71 -24.47
N SER A 592 -18.56 5.86 -25.14
CA SER A 592 -17.87 6.02 -26.41
C SER A 592 -16.40 5.62 -26.21
N PRO A 593 -15.80 4.82 -27.10
CA PRO A 593 -14.46 4.28 -26.88
C PRO A 593 -13.45 5.43 -26.83
N CYS A 594 -12.62 5.41 -25.79
CA CYS A 594 -11.45 6.28 -25.61
C CYS A 594 -10.21 5.38 -25.57
N PRO A 595 -9.06 5.83 -26.08
CA PRO A 595 -7.86 5.02 -26.12
C PRO A 595 -7.34 4.80 -24.70
N ARG A 596 -6.78 3.61 -24.45
CA ARG A 596 -6.12 3.27 -23.19
C ARG A 596 -4.62 3.15 -23.39
N VAL A 597 -3.87 4.11 -22.85
CA VAL A 597 -2.43 4.23 -23.02
C VAL A 597 -1.73 3.71 -21.76
N LEU A 598 -0.74 2.83 -21.92
CA LEU A 598 0.10 2.38 -20.82
C LEU A 598 1.43 3.12 -20.83
N TRP A 599 1.80 3.73 -19.69
CA TRP A 599 3.15 4.22 -19.42
C TRP A 599 3.91 3.22 -18.56
N TYR A 600 5.11 2.83 -19.01
CA TYR A 600 6.04 2.00 -18.25
C TYR A 600 7.29 2.79 -17.84
N GLY A 601 7.85 2.43 -16.69
CA GLY A 601 9.17 2.84 -16.22
C GLY A 601 9.52 2.12 -14.91
N HIS A 602 10.56 2.58 -14.23
CA HIS A 602 10.97 2.04 -12.93
C HIS A 602 11.38 3.14 -11.94
N TYR A 603 11.42 2.79 -10.66
CA TYR A 603 11.88 3.64 -9.57
C TYR A 603 13.13 3.12 -8.85
N ASP A 604 13.56 1.88 -9.13
CA ASP A 604 14.87 1.38 -8.70
C ASP A 604 16.00 1.87 -9.61
N VAL A 605 17.21 1.85 -9.05
CA VAL A 605 18.43 2.47 -9.61
C VAL A 605 19.65 1.60 -9.30
N ILE A 606 20.72 1.65 -10.11
CA ILE A 606 21.98 1.05 -9.68
C ILE A 606 22.60 1.72 -8.44
N GLU A 607 23.49 0.98 -7.80
CA GLU A 607 24.40 1.40 -6.73
C GLU A 607 25.23 2.66 -7.12
N ALA A 608 25.67 3.43 -6.12
CA ALA A 608 26.55 4.58 -6.30
C ALA A 608 27.67 4.55 -5.24
N ILE A 609 28.87 4.99 -5.60
CA ILE A 609 30.05 4.95 -4.73
C ILE A 609 30.44 6.41 -4.42
N ASP A 610 30.25 6.84 -3.17
CA ASP A 610 30.41 8.26 -2.79
C ASP A 610 31.78 8.85 -3.18
N ASP A 611 32.87 8.07 -3.06
CA ASP A 611 34.25 8.52 -3.36
C ASP A 611 34.50 8.90 -4.83
N THR A 612 33.67 8.47 -5.79
CA THR A 612 33.82 8.82 -7.23
C THR A 612 32.88 9.93 -7.70
N TRP A 613 31.98 10.41 -6.84
CA TRP A 613 31.01 11.45 -7.17
C TRP A 613 31.49 12.84 -6.72
N HIS A 614 31.12 13.88 -7.49
CA HIS A 614 31.42 15.28 -7.17
C HIS A 614 30.38 15.92 -6.23
N THR A 615 29.25 15.25 -6.01
CA THR A 615 28.12 15.63 -5.15
C THR A 615 27.49 14.36 -4.59
N ASN A 616 26.78 14.41 -3.45
CA ASN A 616 26.08 13.22 -2.94
C ASN A 616 25.13 12.66 -4.01
N PRO A 617 25.18 11.36 -4.35
CA PRO A 617 24.41 10.79 -5.46
C PRO A 617 22.89 10.85 -5.24
N PHE A 618 22.44 10.87 -3.99
CA PHE A 618 21.01 10.92 -3.64
C PHE A 618 20.56 12.32 -3.20
N GLN A 619 21.34 13.36 -3.50
CA GLN A 619 20.91 14.76 -3.40
C GLN A 619 20.86 15.38 -4.80
N LEU A 620 19.69 15.85 -5.23
CA LEU A 620 19.52 16.44 -6.55
C LEU A 620 20.18 17.82 -6.62
N ILE A 621 21.24 17.98 -7.41
CA ILE A 621 21.96 19.25 -7.55
C ILE A 621 21.77 19.85 -8.95
N ALA A 622 21.08 20.99 -9.03
CA ALA A 622 20.97 21.76 -10.27
C ALA A 622 22.25 22.57 -10.54
N LYS A 623 22.90 22.35 -11.69
CA LYS A 623 24.16 23.00 -12.08
C LYS A 623 24.25 23.12 -13.60
N ASN A 624 24.52 24.32 -14.11
CA ASN A 624 24.74 24.61 -15.54
C ASN A 624 23.65 24.02 -16.47
N GLY A 625 22.37 24.14 -16.10
CA GLY A 625 21.23 23.63 -16.88
C GLY A 625 21.03 22.11 -16.84
N ASN A 626 21.81 21.39 -16.04
CA ASN A 626 21.66 19.95 -15.79
C ASN A 626 21.31 19.72 -14.30
N LEU A 627 20.57 18.65 -14.04
CA LEU A 627 20.28 18.13 -12.70
C LEU A 627 21.19 16.93 -12.49
N TYR A 628 21.96 16.88 -11.40
CA TYR A 628 22.86 15.76 -11.07
C TYR A 628 22.27 14.92 -9.92
N GLY A 629 22.31 13.59 -10.06
CA GLY A 629 21.81 12.64 -9.05
C GLY A 629 21.56 11.25 -9.64
N ARG A 630 21.67 10.19 -8.83
CA ARG A 630 21.45 8.80 -9.25
C ARG A 630 19.97 8.57 -9.58
N GLY A 631 19.73 8.04 -10.77
CA GLY A 631 18.43 7.78 -11.36
C GLY A 631 17.66 9.02 -11.80
N VAL A 632 18.32 10.17 -11.92
CA VAL A 632 17.69 11.39 -12.44
C VAL A 632 17.32 11.24 -13.92
N THR A 633 18.13 10.51 -14.71
CA THR A 633 17.74 10.08 -16.05
C THR A 633 17.27 8.63 -16.10
N ASP A 634 17.74 7.76 -15.19
CA ASP A 634 17.45 6.32 -15.21
C ASP A 634 16.78 5.82 -13.91
N ASN A 635 15.46 5.92 -13.71
CA ASN A 635 14.43 6.38 -14.65
C ASN A 635 13.45 7.40 -14.00
N LYS A 636 13.81 7.98 -12.85
CA LYS A 636 12.92 8.77 -11.99
C LYS A 636 12.45 10.08 -12.66
N GLY A 637 13.35 10.79 -13.35
CA GLY A 637 13.00 12.00 -14.10
C GLY A 637 11.96 11.75 -15.20
N PRO A 638 12.22 10.82 -16.14
CA PRO A 638 11.26 10.41 -17.16
C PRO A 638 9.90 9.96 -16.64
N VAL A 639 9.87 9.12 -15.60
CA VAL A 639 8.62 8.69 -14.94
C VAL A 639 7.85 9.90 -14.42
N LEU A 640 8.52 10.83 -13.73
CA LEU A 640 7.86 11.99 -13.14
C LEU A 640 7.32 12.97 -14.17
N ALA A 641 8.02 13.16 -15.30
CA ALA A 641 7.54 13.99 -16.40
C ALA A 641 6.24 13.44 -17.00
N ALA A 642 6.11 12.11 -17.14
CA ALA A 642 4.87 11.47 -17.57
C ALA A 642 3.74 11.61 -16.56
N ILE A 643 4.02 11.43 -15.25
CA ILE A 643 3.05 11.64 -14.17
C ILE A 643 2.51 13.08 -14.21
N PHE A 644 3.39 14.08 -14.32
CA PHE A 644 3.00 15.49 -14.38
C PHE A 644 2.22 15.82 -15.68
N ALA A 645 2.62 15.28 -16.83
CA ALA A 645 1.91 15.49 -18.09
C ALA A 645 0.45 15.01 -18.01
N VAL A 646 0.22 13.81 -17.45
CA VAL A 646 -1.13 13.25 -17.30
C VAL A 646 -1.93 13.97 -16.23
N ALA A 647 -1.32 14.27 -15.07
CA ALA A 647 -2.00 14.95 -13.98
C ALA A 647 -2.42 16.38 -14.36
N GLU A 648 -1.60 17.09 -15.13
CA GLU A 648 -1.94 18.42 -15.67
C GLU A 648 -3.15 18.37 -16.63
N LEU A 649 -3.20 17.38 -17.53
CA LEU A 649 -4.36 17.15 -18.40
C LEU A 649 -5.62 16.72 -17.64
N ALA A 650 -5.47 15.90 -16.59
CA ALA A 650 -6.57 15.45 -15.75
C ALA A 650 -7.18 16.62 -14.96
N SER A 651 -6.34 17.44 -14.31
CA SER A 651 -6.78 18.63 -13.58
C SER A 651 -7.35 19.72 -14.48
N ALA A 652 -6.94 19.80 -15.75
CA ALA A 652 -7.49 20.74 -16.72
C ALA A 652 -8.86 20.30 -17.30
N GLY A 653 -9.29 19.06 -17.04
CA GLY A 653 -10.48 18.48 -17.69
C GLY A 653 -10.26 18.09 -19.15
N GLU A 654 -9.00 17.99 -19.59
CA GLU A 654 -8.61 17.79 -20.99
C GLU A 654 -8.25 16.34 -21.33
N LEU A 655 -8.01 15.49 -20.33
CA LEU A 655 -7.57 14.11 -20.54
C LEU A 655 -8.58 13.28 -21.36
N ALA A 656 -8.26 13.08 -22.64
CA ALA A 656 -9.09 12.36 -23.62
C ALA A 656 -8.93 10.83 -23.60
N SER A 657 -7.97 10.33 -22.83
CA SER A 657 -7.42 8.97 -22.89
C SER A 657 -7.38 8.36 -21.49
N ASP A 658 -7.76 7.10 -21.33
CA ASP A 658 -7.49 6.38 -20.08
C ASP A 658 -5.98 6.13 -20.02
N VAL A 659 -5.29 6.60 -18.98
CA VAL A 659 -3.83 6.39 -18.86
C VAL A 659 -3.52 5.49 -17.67
N VAL A 660 -2.87 4.37 -17.96
CA VAL A 660 -2.40 3.39 -16.99
C VAL A 660 -0.90 3.55 -16.78
N PHE A 661 -0.43 3.51 -15.55
CA PHE A 661 0.98 3.46 -15.19
C PHE A 661 1.31 2.10 -14.60
N LEU A 662 2.43 1.51 -15.01
CA LEU A 662 3.11 0.41 -14.33
C LEU A 662 4.55 0.84 -14.07
N ILE A 663 4.86 1.23 -12.83
CA ILE A 663 6.23 1.59 -12.42
C ILE A 663 6.79 0.50 -11.49
N GLU A 664 7.81 -0.23 -11.93
CA GLU A 664 8.43 -1.30 -11.12
C GLU A 664 9.64 -0.83 -10.29
N GLY A 665 10.17 -1.72 -9.46
CA GLY A 665 11.32 -1.48 -8.58
C GLY A 665 12.35 -2.61 -8.59
N GLU A 666 12.52 -3.28 -9.72
CA GLU A 666 13.45 -4.40 -9.93
C GLU A 666 14.13 -4.39 -11.31
N GLU A 667 13.99 -3.35 -12.15
CA GLU A 667 14.48 -3.34 -13.55
C GLU A 667 16.00 -3.54 -13.59
N GLU A 668 16.71 -2.79 -12.75
CA GLU A 668 18.17 -2.79 -12.59
C GLU A 668 18.71 -4.12 -12.01
N TYR A 669 17.80 -4.99 -11.56
CA TYR A 669 18.10 -6.36 -11.14
C TYR A 669 17.35 -7.43 -11.97
N GLY A 670 16.83 -7.07 -13.15
CA GLY A 670 16.27 -7.98 -14.16
C GLY A 670 14.75 -8.14 -14.13
N SER A 671 14.00 -7.15 -13.64
CA SER A 671 12.52 -7.12 -13.55
C SER A 671 11.94 -8.37 -12.89
N ARG A 672 12.56 -8.77 -11.77
CA ARG A 672 12.22 -10.00 -11.04
C ARG A 672 10.79 -9.92 -10.52
N GLY A 673 10.02 -11.00 -10.68
CA GLY A 673 8.60 -11.04 -10.29
C GLY A 673 7.65 -10.19 -11.16
N PHE A 674 8.12 -9.18 -11.91
CA PHE A 674 7.29 -8.28 -12.72
C PHE A 674 6.33 -9.03 -13.65
N ARG A 675 6.87 -9.99 -14.39
CA ARG A 675 6.11 -10.84 -15.31
C ARG A 675 4.96 -11.58 -14.60
N ALA A 676 5.23 -12.24 -13.48
CA ALA A 676 4.22 -12.98 -12.73
C ALA A 676 3.15 -12.04 -12.15
N ALA A 677 3.57 -10.88 -11.62
CA ALA A 677 2.66 -9.88 -11.09
C ALA A 677 1.74 -9.28 -12.16
N VAL A 678 2.25 -9.01 -13.37
CA VAL A 678 1.46 -8.51 -14.50
C VAL A 678 0.54 -9.60 -15.08
N GLU A 679 1.01 -10.86 -15.17
CA GLU A 679 0.16 -11.99 -15.60
C GLU A 679 -1.00 -12.24 -14.62
N ARG A 680 -0.77 -12.14 -13.30
CA ARG A 680 -1.83 -12.24 -12.27
C ARG A 680 -2.89 -11.14 -12.38
N ASN A 681 -2.46 -9.89 -12.59
CA ASN A 681 -3.33 -8.71 -12.53
C ASN A 681 -3.81 -8.24 -13.91
N ARG A 682 -3.69 -9.09 -14.94
CA ARG A 682 -4.01 -8.76 -16.34
C ARG A 682 -5.46 -8.30 -16.55
N GLU A 683 -6.41 -8.78 -15.75
CA GLU A 683 -7.82 -8.35 -15.81
C GLU A 683 -8.03 -6.95 -15.23
N GLN A 684 -7.36 -6.62 -14.12
CA GLN A 684 -7.37 -5.30 -13.47
C GLN A 684 -6.70 -4.24 -14.36
N ILE A 685 -5.54 -4.59 -14.94
CA ILE A 685 -4.83 -3.73 -15.91
C ILE A 685 -5.69 -3.59 -17.17
N GLY A 686 -6.24 -4.69 -17.70
CA GLY A 686 -7.19 -4.71 -18.82
C GLY A 686 -6.61 -4.39 -20.19
N HIS A 687 -7.47 -4.01 -21.14
CA HIS A 687 -7.08 -3.65 -22.51
C HIS A 687 -6.21 -2.38 -22.55
N ILE A 688 -5.18 -2.41 -23.39
CA ILE A 688 -4.27 -1.31 -23.72
C ILE A 688 -4.20 -1.17 -25.25
N ASP A 689 -4.36 0.05 -25.76
CA ASP A 689 -4.25 0.39 -27.19
C ASP A 689 -2.79 0.62 -27.61
N TRP A 690 -2.02 1.31 -26.74
CA TRP A 690 -0.65 1.78 -26.98
C TRP A 690 0.20 1.68 -25.71
N ILE A 691 1.46 1.30 -25.85
CA ILE A 691 2.46 1.33 -24.76
C ILE A 691 3.49 2.41 -25.07
N LEU A 692 3.75 3.28 -24.09
CA LEU A 692 4.79 4.31 -24.11
C LEU A 692 5.78 4.08 -22.97
N LEU A 693 7.05 4.39 -23.22
CA LEU A 693 8.07 4.52 -22.17
C LEU A 693 9.17 5.50 -22.57
N SER A 694 9.98 5.88 -21.59
CA SER A 694 11.18 6.71 -21.77
C SER A 694 12.34 6.17 -20.93
N ASN A 695 12.88 5.01 -21.29
CA ASN A 695 14.21 4.60 -20.82
C ASN A 695 15.15 4.47 -22.03
N SER A 696 15.83 5.58 -22.39
CA SER A 696 16.79 5.66 -23.51
C SER A 696 17.37 7.07 -23.68
N TYR A 697 18.41 7.14 -24.51
CA TYR A 697 19.32 8.28 -24.66
C TYR A 697 19.40 8.77 -26.10
N TRP A 698 19.61 10.06 -26.30
CA TRP A 698 19.93 10.62 -27.62
C TRP A 698 21.34 10.21 -28.03
N LEU A 699 21.60 10.25 -29.34
CA LEU A 699 22.89 9.83 -29.91
C LEU A 699 23.99 10.92 -29.79
N ASP A 700 23.60 12.17 -29.57
CA ASP A 700 24.46 13.28 -29.13
C ASP A 700 23.74 14.14 -28.06
N ASP A 701 24.30 15.31 -27.74
CA ASP A 701 23.72 16.27 -26.78
C ASP A 701 22.75 17.28 -27.41
N HIS A 702 22.39 17.14 -28.69
CA HIS A 702 21.80 18.22 -29.48
C HIS A 702 20.58 17.83 -30.32
N THR A 703 20.46 16.56 -30.67
CA THR A 703 19.61 16.08 -31.75
C THR A 703 18.58 15.09 -31.17
N PRO A 704 17.29 15.49 -31.07
CA PRO A 704 16.24 14.62 -30.56
C PRO A 704 16.18 13.28 -31.29
N CYS A 705 15.89 12.21 -30.54
CA CYS A 705 15.86 10.85 -31.06
C CYS A 705 14.52 10.16 -30.70
N LEU A 706 14.12 9.19 -31.51
CA LEU A 706 13.04 8.23 -31.22
C LEU A 706 13.59 6.81 -31.37
N ASN A 707 13.52 6.01 -30.29
CA ASN A 707 14.06 4.64 -30.33
C ASN A 707 12.97 3.66 -30.81
N TYR A 708 13.26 2.93 -31.88
CA TYR A 708 12.34 1.95 -32.47
C TYR A 708 12.89 0.51 -32.44
N GLY A 709 14.01 0.22 -31.78
CA GLY A 709 14.48 -1.16 -31.66
C GLY A 709 15.67 -1.36 -30.73
N LEU A 710 15.63 -2.48 -30.01
CA LEU A 710 16.63 -2.91 -29.03
C LEU A 710 17.15 -4.28 -29.40
N ARG A 711 18.42 -4.55 -29.10
CA ARG A 711 18.98 -5.90 -29.19
C ARG A 711 18.44 -6.75 -28.05
N GLY A 712 18.38 -8.06 -28.24
CA GLY A 712 18.17 -9.01 -27.16
C GLY A 712 19.49 -9.30 -26.44
N VAL A 713 19.44 -10.09 -25.37
CA VAL A 713 20.64 -10.52 -24.64
C VAL A 713 20.50 -11.95 -24.09
N VAL A 714 21.57 -12.74 -24.24
CA VAL A 714 21.84 -13.93 -23.42
C VAL A 714 23.07 -13.61 -22.57
N LYS A 715 22.94 -13.63 -21.24
CA LYS A 715 24.04 -13.41 -20.30
C LYS A 715 24.34 -14.71 -19.56
N ALA A 716 25.59 -15.16 -19.59
CA ALA A 716 25.98 -16.45 -19.04
C ALA A 716 27.28 -16.38 -18.21
N SER A 717 27.40 -17.29 -17.26
CA SER A 717 28.59 -17.58 -16.48
C SER A 717 29.05 -19.00 -16.83
N VAL A 718 30.28 -19.12 -17.35
CA VAL A 718 30.90 -20.40 -17.73
C VAL A 718 32.01 -20.71 -16.72
N GLU A 719 31.85 -21.77 -15.95
CA GLU A 719 32.83 -22.21 -14.95
C GLU A 719 33.43 -23.56 -15.31
N ILE A 720 34.74 -23.70 -15.10
CA ILE A 720 35.42 -24.99 -15.07
C ILE A 720 36.02 -25.16 -13.68
N GLY A 721 35.75 -26.31 -13.05
CA GLY A 721 36.15 -26.61 -11.67
C GLY A 721 36.73 -28.01 -11.49
N SER A 722 37.67 -28.15 -10.57
CA SER A 722 38.35 -29.39 -10.23
C SER A 722 37.84 -30.00 -8.92
N ASP A 723 38.09 -31.30 -8.71
CA ASP A 723 37.96 -31.95 -7.39
C ASP A 723 39.14 -31.67 -6.45
N ARG A 724 40.20 -31.04 -6.97
CA ARG A 724 41.42 -30.71 -6.23
C ARG A 724 41.34 -29.25 -5.75
N PRO A 725 41.81 -28.93 -4.53
CA PRO A 725 41.89 -27.56 -4.05
C PRO A 725 42.92 -26.74 -4.86
N ASP A 726 43.01 -25.45 -4.55
CA ASP A 726 44.08 -24.58 -5.03
C ASP A 726 45.46 -25.17 -4.69
N ARG A 727 46.39 -25.20 -5.67
CA ARG A 727 47.69 -25.87 -5.56
C ARG A 727 48.85 -24.97 -5.99
N HIS A 728 50.05 -25.26 -5.53
CA HIS A 728 51.23 -24.45 -5.84
C HIS A 728 51.77 -24.79 -7.24
N SER A 729 51.72 -23.85 -8.18
CA SER A 729 52.03 -24.13 -9.60
C SER A 729 53.47 -24.60 -9.85
N GLY A 730 54.43 -24.16 -9.04
CA GLY A 730 55.81 -24.66 -9.08
C GLY A 730 56.04 -26.07 -8.52
N VAL A 731 55.00 -26.73 -8.00
CA VAL A 731 55.04 -28.11 -7.45
C VAL A 731 54.09 -29.03 -8.24
N ASP A 732 52.89 -28.55 -8.55
CA ASP A 732 51.83 -29.30 -9.24
C ASP A 732 51.72 -29.02 -10.75
N GLY A 733 52.50 -28.07 -11.29
CA GLY A 733 52.43 -27.61 -12.68
C GLY A 733 52.63 -28.74 -13.69
N GLY A 734 51.67 -28.89 -14.61
CA GLY A 734 51.69 -29.94 -15.63
C GLY A 734 51.41 -31.36 -15.13
N VAL A 735 51.15 -31.58 -13.84
CA VAL A 735 50.80 -32.91 -13.26
C VAL A 735 49.32 -33.25 -13.49
N SER A 736 48.48 -32.26 -13.81
CA SER A 736 47.03 -32.38 -14.00
C SER A 736 46.54 -31.36 -15.03
N ARG A 737 45.30 -31.50 -15.53
CA ARG A 737 44.65 -30.36 -16.20
C ARG A 737 44.39 -29.22 -15.21
N GLU A 738 44.46 -28.00 -15.72
CA GLU A 738 44.36 -26.78 -14.93
C GLU A 738 43.08 -26.05 -15.38
N PRO A 739 42.09 -25.83 -14.50
CA PRO A 739 40.80 -25.23 -14.86
C PRO A 739 40.91 -23.93 -15.67
N THR A 740 41.86 -23.05 -15.30
CA THR A 740 42.16 -21.80 -16.00
C THR A 740 42.64 -22.03 -17.44
N MET A 741 43.48 -23.05 -17.67
CA MET A 741 43.99 -23.42 -19.00
C MET A 741 42.89 -24.03 -19.87
N ASP A 742 42.04 -24.89 -19.32
CA ASP A 742 40.89 -25.45 -20.05
C ASP A 742 39.85 -24.35 -20.36
N LEU A 743 39.64 -23.37 -19.46
CA LEU A 743 38.71 -22.25 -19.68
C LEU A 743 39.21 -21.31 -20.78
N ILE A 744 40.49 -20.94 -20.77
CA ILE A 744 41.10 -20.12 -21.84
C ILE A 744 40.95 -20.81 -23.20
N ARG A 745 41.17 -22.13 -23.26
CA ARG A 745 40.96 -22.92 -24.49
C ARG A 745 39.49 -22.93 -24.92
N LEU A 746 38.56 -23.11 -23.98
CA LEU A 746 37.12 -23.15 -24.27
C LEU A 746 36.61 -21.79 -24.77
N LEU A 747 36.97 -20.70 -24.10
CA LEU A 747 36.63 -19.34 -24.54
C LEU A 747 37.24 -19.01 -25.91
N GLY A 748 38.47 -19.48 -26.17
CA GLY A 748 39.13 -19.38 -27.47
C GLY A 748 38.46 -20.19 -28.60
N THR A 749 37.38 -20.93 -28.34
CA THR A 749 36.53 -21.51 -29.40
C THR A 749 35.30 -20.67 -29.73
N LEU A 750 34.96 -19.64 -28.96
CA LEU A 750 33.74 -18.85 -29.16
C LEU A 750 33.84 -17.86 -30.35
N SER A 751 35.06 -17.55 -30.81
CA SER A 751 35.32 -16.74 -32.00
C SER A 751 36.47 -17.30 -32.83
N ASP A 752 36.49 -17.01 -34.13
CA ASP A 752 37.65 -17.22 -35.00
C ASP A 752 38.64 -16.04 -34.99
N ASP A 753 39.72 -16.14 -35.77
CA ASP A 753 40.78 -15.13 -35.88
C ASP A 753 40.28 -13.78 -36.47
N ASP A 754 39.17 -13.79 -37.23
CA ASP A 754 38.50 -12.60 -37.77
C ASP A 754 37.46 -12.01 -36.77
N GLY A 755 37.27 -12.65 -35.60
CA GLY A 755 36.33 -12.23 -34.56
C GLY A 755 34.87 -12.59 -34.82
N ARG A 756 34.60 -13.50 -35.77
CA ARG A 756 33.25 -14.03 -36.04
C ARG A 756 32.85 -15.02 -34.95
N VAL A 757 31.59 -14.99 -34.52
CA VAL A 757 31.08 -15.90 -33.47
C VAL A 757 30.91 -17.33 -34.00
N MET A 758 31.46 -18.31 -33.30
CA MET A 758 31.53 -19.71 -33.75
C MET A 758 30.46 -20.63 -33.15
N VAL A 759 29.49 -20.07 -32.42
CA VAL A 759 28.31 -20.78 -31.91
C VAL A 759 27.45 -21.28 -33.10
N PRO A 760 26.93 -22.53 -33.08
CA PRO A 760 26.13 -23.08 -34.17
C PRO A 760 24.92 -22.22 -34.52
N ASP A 761 24.61 -22.15 -35.82
CA ASP A 761 23.46 -21.45 -36.42
C ASP A 761 23.31 -19.95 -36.09
N PHE A 762 24.28 -19.35 -35.38
CA PHE A 762 24.23 -17.98 -34.86
C PHE A 762 23.90 -16.91 -35.91
N TYR A 763 24.34 -17.11 -37.15
CA TYR A 763 24.11 -16.17 -38.26
C TYR A 763 22.98 -16.59 -39.21
N ASN A 764 22.33 -17.75 -39.03
CA ASN A 764 21.44 -18.33 -40.04
C ASN A 764 20.18 -17.49 -40.33
N THR A 765 19.70 -16.71 -39.36
CA THR A 765 18.56 -15.80 -39.54
C THR A 765 18.98 -14.33 -39.69
N VAL A 766 20.29 -14.02 -39.60
CA VAL A 766 20.81 -12.67 -39.75
C VAL A 766 20.75 -12.27 -41.22
N LYS A 767 19.83 -11.37 -41.56
CA LYS A 767 19.69 -10.81 -42.90
C LYS A 767 20.84 -9.85 -43.21
N GLU A 768 21.17 -9.73 -44.50
CA GLU A 768 21.93 -8.59 -45.00
C GLU A 768 21.03 -7.33 -44.98
N LEU A 769 21.65 -6.15 -44.82
CA LEU A 769 20.95 -4.87 -44.84
C LEU A 769 20.56 -4.50 -46.27
N SER A 770 19.42 -3.81 -46.43
CA SER A 770 19.08 -3.23 -47.73
C SER A 770 19.99 -2.04 -48.06
N PRO A 771 20.16 -1.67 -49.35
CA PRO A 771 20.81 -0.43 -49.73
C PRO A 771 20.19 0.80 -49.04
N GLU A 772 18.86 0.80 -48.87
CA GLU A 772 18.10 1.84 -48.20
C GLU A 772 18.39 1.92 -46.69
N ASP A 773 18.53 0.78 -45.99
CA ASP A 773 19.00 0.76 -44.59
C ASP A 773 20.41 1.34 -44.49
N ILE A 774 21.30 0.97 -45.42
CA ILE A 774 22.71 1.41 -45.44
C ILE A 774 22.78 2.92 -45.67
N GLU A 775 22.06 3.46 -46.65
CA GLU A 775 21.98 4.90 -46.93
C GLU A 775 21.45 5.66 -45.71
N TYR A 776 20.39 5.16 -45.05
CA TYR A 776 19.88 5.75 -43.80
C TYR A 776 20.91 5.76 -42.65
N PHE A 777 21.79 4.75 -42.54
CA PHE A 777 22.90 4.77 -41.57
C PHE A 777 23.98 5.82 -41.91
N HIS A 778 24.14 6.19 -43.17
CA HIS A 778 25.00 7.31 -43.57
C HIS A 778 24.33 8.66 -43.28
N GLU A 779 23.04 8.83 -43.62
CA GLU A 779 22.27 10.04 -43.26
C GLU A 779 22.25 10.29 -41.75
N LEU A 780 22.07 9.22 -40.95
CA LEU A 780 22.18 9.30 -39.49
C LEU A 780 23.57 9.79 -39.05
N ALA A 781 24.65 9.24 -39.61
CA ALA A 781 26.01 9.64 -39.25
C ALA A 781 26.29 11.12 -39.56
N ASP A 782 25.86 11.61 -40.73
CA ASP A 782 26.04 12.99 -41.17
C ASP A 782 25.15 13.99 -40.39
N ALA A 783 24.03 13.53 -39.81
CA ALA A 783 23.12 14.35 -39.01
C ALA A 783 23.56 14.56 -37.54
N ILE A 784 24.40 13.66 -37.00
CA ILE A 784 24.90 13.73 -35.62
C ILE A 784 26.03 14.76 -35.53
N LYS A 785 26.09 15.56 -34.46
CA LYS A 785 27.11 16.61 -34.29
C LYS A 785 28.44 16.10 -33.70
N VAL A 786 28.72 14.82 -33.91
CA VAL A 786 29.87 14.06 -33.38
C VAL A 786 30.33 13.11 -34.49
N ASP A 787 31.65 12.97 -34.67
CA ASP A 787 32.21 12.02 -35.64
C ASP A 787 31.86 10.58 -35.23
N VAL A 788 30.95 9.96 -35.99
CA VAL A 788 30.41 8.62 -35.72
C VAL A 788 30.44 7.79 -37.00
N ASN A 789 31.27 6.75 -37.00
CA ASN A 789 31.41 5.85 -38.15
C ASN A 789 30.08 5.07 -38.42
N PRO A 790 29.48 5.15 -39.63
CA PRO A 790 28.26 4.43 -40.00
C PRO A 790 28.34 2.91 -39.77
N GLU A 791 29.48 2.29 -40.12
CA GLU A 791 29.67 0.85 -39.89
C GLU A 791 29.67 0.52 -38.39
N ALA A 792 30.13 1.42 -37.53
CA ALA A 792 30.11 1.22 -36.09
C ALA A 792 28.68 1.30 -35.53
N LEU A 793 27.82 2.18 -36.07
CA LEU A 793 26.38 2.18 -35.77
C LEU A 793 25.73 0.86 -36.20
N MET A 794 25.99 0.41 -37.43
CA MET A 794 25.48 -0.88 -37.92
C MET A 794 25.93 -2.04 -37.00
N ARG A 795 27.21 -2.11 -36.64
CA ARG A 795 27.76 -3.11 -35.72
C ARG A 795 27.15 -3.03 -34.31
N ARG A 796 26.78 -1.84 -33.83
CA ARG A 796 26.14 -1.63 -32.51
C ARG A 796 24.66 -2.01 -32.48
N TRP A 797 23.91 -1.77 -33.55
CA TRP A 797 22.42 -1.82 -33.52
C TRP A 797 21.79 -2.97 -34.31
N VAL A 798 22.39 -3.37 -35.44
CA VAL A 798 21.77 -4.31 -36.40
C VAL A 798 22.61 -5.56 -36.67
N LYS A 799 23.76 -5.70 -36.01
CA LYS A 799 24.55 -6.94 -36.01
C LYS A 799 24.63 -7.55 -34.60
N PRO A 800 24.55 -8.88 -34.48
CA PRO A 800 24.75 -9.57 -33.21
C PRO A 800 26.23 -9.59 -32.81
N SER A 801 26.51 -9.74 -31.52
CA SER A 801 27.88 -9.69 -30.98
C SER A 801 28.02 -10.54 -29.71
N LEU A 802 29.15 -11.25 -29.57
CA LEU A 802 29.56 -11.93 -28.33
C LEU A 802 30.61 -11.07 -27.60
N THR A 803 30.62 -11.09 -26.27
CA THR A 803 31.62 -10.40 -25.45
C THR A 803 31.90 -11.20 -24.18
N VAL A 804 33.17 -11.38 -23.83
CA VAL A 804 33.61 -11.89 -22.52
C VAL A 804 33.98 -10.69 -21.66
N HIS A 805 33.34 -10.55 -20.50
CA HIS A 805 33.43 -9.35 -19.65
C HIS A 805 34.49 -9.45 -18.55
N LYS A 806 34.59 -10.62 -17.93
CA LYS A 806 35.47 -10.86 -16.78
C LYS A 806 35.84 -12.34 -16.73
N VAL A 807 37.08 -12.63 -16.35
CA VAL A 807 37.51 -13.95 -15.85
C VAL A 807 37.89 -13.80 -14.38
N THR A 808 37.50 -14.78 -13.58
CA THR A 808 37.78 -14.89 -12.13
C THR A 808 38.26 -16.30 -11.84
N VAL A 809 39.18 -16.45 -10.88
CA VAL A 809 39.74 -17.75 -10.48
C VAL A 809 39.70 -17.87 -8.95
N SER A 810 39.83 -19.10 -8.44
CA SER A 810 40.02 -19.34 -7.01
C SER A 810 41.49 -19.20 -6.57
N GLY A 811 41.68 -19.10 -5.25
CA GLY A 811 42.97 -18.85 -4.61
C GLY A 811 43.18 -17.37 -4.25
N PRO A 812 44.27 -17.04 -3.54
CA PRO A 812 44.72 -15.67 -3.32
C PRO A 812 45.31 -15.06 -4.60
N ASP A 813 45.42 -13.73 -4.66
CA ASP A 813 46.00 -12.96 -5.78
C ASP A 813 47.54 -13.12 -5.92
N ASN A 814 48.07 -14.34 -5.90
CA ASN A 814 49.48 -14.63 -6.14
C ASN A 814 49.71 -15.42 -7.45
N ASN A 815 50.77 -15.05 -8.17
CA ASN A 815 51.03 -15.54 -9.53
C ASN A 815 51.59 -16.99 -9.57
N THR A 816 51.36 -17.80 -8.54
CA THR A 816 51.97 -19.12 -8.32
C THR A 816 50.98 -20.20 -7.87
N VAL A 817 49.70 -20.03 -8.20
CA VAL A 817 48.62 -20.98 -7.87
C VAL A 817 47.96 -21.55 -9.13
N ILE A 818 47.70 -22.87 -9.10
CA ILE A 818 46.75 -23.56 -9.97
C ILE A 818 45.41 -23.54 -9.24
N SER A 819 44.48 -22.74 -9.74
CA SER A 819 43.16 -22.55 -9.14
C SER A 819 42.28 -23.80 -9.24
N GLN A 820 41.57 -24.12 -8.16
CA GLN A 820 40.50 -25.12 -8.13
C GLN A 820 39.37 -24.82 -9.13
N PHE A 821 39.01 -23.56 -9.33
CA PHE A 821 38.06 -23.18 -10.39
C PHE A 821 38.50 -21.92 -11.15
N ALA A 822 38.01 -21.82 -12.38
CA ALA A 822 38.06 -20.62 -13.20
C ALA A 822 36.67 -20.38 -13.80
N ARG A 823 36.18 -19.14 -13.73
CA ARG A 823 34.84 -18.72 -14.17
C ARG A 823 34.93 -17.49 -15.05
N ALA A 824 34.22 -17.48 -16.17
CA ALA A 824 34.10 -16.34 -17.08
C ALA A 824 32.64 -15.89 -17.22
N THR A 825 32.41 -14.57 -17.14
CA THR A 825 31.12 -13.96 -17.45
C THR A 825 31.11 -13.46 -18.89
N LEU A 826 30.12 -13.85 -19.68
CA LEU A 826 29.96 -13.45 -21.08
C LEU A 826 28.53 -12.99 -21.39
N SER A 827 28.36 -12.28 -22.50
CA SER A 827 27.05 -12.03 -23.08
C SER A 827 27.05 -12.11 -24.60
N ILE A 828 25.98 -12.65 -25.16
CA ILE A 828 25.59 -12.49 -26.56
C ILE A 828 24.52 -11.40 -26.63
N ARG A 829 24.60 -10.51 -27.63
CA ARG A 829 23.52 -9.60 -28.02
C ARG A 829 22.90 -10.07 -29.32
N THR A 830 21.58 -10.20 -29.36
CA THR A 830 20.80 -10.72 -30.50
C THR A 830 20.02 -9.63 -31.24
N ILE A 831 19.61 -9.89 -32.48
CA ILE A 831 18.84 -8.97 -33.34
C ILE A 831 17.44 -9.54 -33.66
N PRO A 832 16.43 -8.73 -34.07
CA PRO A 832 15.02 -9.13 -34.16
C PRO A 832 14.68 -10.45 -34.87
N GLU A 833 15.48 -10.86 -35.84
CA GLU A 833 15.36 -12.12 -36.58
C GLU A 833 15.85 -13.37 -35.83
N GLN A 834 16.54 -13.23 -34.70
CA GLN A 834 17.18 -14.33 -33.98
C GLN A 834 16.33 -14.83 -32.81
N ASP A 835 16.01 -16.13 -32.82
CA ASP A 835 15.51 -16.81 -31.64
C ASP A 835 16.62 -16.85 -30.57
N THR A 836 16.36 -16.16 -29.46
CA THR A 836 17.33 -15.95 -28.38
C THR A 836 17.40 -17.15 -27.42
N GLU A 837 16.35 -17.97 -27.35
CA GLU A 837 16.34 -19.23 -26.59
C GLU A 837 17.04 -20.34 -27.39
N ALA A 838 16.88 -20.38 -28.71
CA ALA A 838 17.67 -21.26 -29.58
C ALA A 838 19.18 -20.91 -29.52
N ILE A 839 19.53 -19.63 -29.52
CA ILE A 839 20.94 -19.19 -29.38
C ILE A 839 21.53 -19.58 -28.01
N LYS A 840 20.74 -19.52 -26.93
CA LYS A 840 21.15 -20.04 -25.62
C LYS A 840 21.44 -21.55 -25.70
N GLN A 841 20.50 -22.35 -26.23
CA GLN A 841 20.65 -23.81 -26.31
C GLN A 841 21.85 -24.20 -27.18
N ASN A 842 22.09 -23.48 -28.28
CA ASN A 842 23.27 -23.67 -29.13
C ASN A 842 24.58 -23.29 -28.43
N LEU A 843 24.59 -22.24 -27.59
CA LEU A 843 25.75 -21.88 -26.76
C LEU A 843 26.05 -22.97 -25.72
N GLU A 844 25.03 -23.43 -24.98
CA GLU A 844 25.15 -24.49 -23.97
C GLU A 844 25.71 -25.78 -24.59
N ALA A 845 25.09 -26.27 -25.68
CA ALA A 845 25.52 -27.46 -26.38
C ALA A 845 26.93 -27.34 -27.00
N TYR A 846 27.30 -26.16 -27.53
CA TYR A 846 28.63 -25.91 -28.09
C TYR A 846 29.72 -25.94 -27.01
N LEU A 847 29.48 -25.28 -25.87
CA LEU A 847 30.42 -25.28 -24.75
C LEU A 847 30.64 -26.70 -24.20
N GLU A 848 29.58 -27.51 -24.08
CA GLU A 848 29.70 -28.92 -23.73
C GLU A 848 30.51 -29.74 -24.74
N GLU A 849 30.24 -29.58 -26.04
CA GLU A 849 30.95 -30.29 -27.10
C GLU A 849 32.45 -29.94 -27.10
N LYS A 850 32.78 -28.65 -27.05
CA LYS A 850 34.16 -28.17 -27.05
C LYS A 850 34.90 -28.56 -25.77
N PHE A 851 34.26 -28.51 -24.61
CA PHE A 851 34.86 -29.01 -23.37
C PHE A 851 35.13 -30.52 -23.42
N ARG A 852 34.19 -31.31 -23.97
CA ARG A 852 34.36 -32.76 -24.18
C ARG A 852 35.54 -33.07 -25.12
N GLN A 853 35.81 -32.20 -26.10
CA GLN A 853 36.98 -32.30 -27.00
C GLN A 853 38.32 -31.98 -26.31
N LEU A 854 38.33 -31.24 -25.19
CA LEU A 854 39.57 -30.99 -24.44
C LEU A 854 40.11 -32.24 -23.73
N GLN A 855 39.29 -33.27 -23.51
CA GLN A 855 39.63 -34.49 -22.75
C GLN A 855 40.22 -34.16 -21.36
N SER A 856 39.47 -33.40 -20.55
CA SER A 856 39.87 -32.97 -19.21
C SER A 856 39.24 -33.80 -18.10
N ASP A 857 39.91 -33.89 -16.95
CA ASP A 857 39.38 -34.45 -15.69
C ASP A 857 38.63 -33.41 -14.83
N ASN A 858 38.57 -32.15 -15.28
CA ASN A 858 37.76 -31.10 -14.66
C ASN A 858 36.26 -31.20 -15.06
N ARG A 859 35.39 -30.47 -14.37
CA ARG A 859 33.95 -30.33 -14.68
C ARG A 859 33.67 -28.97 -15.32
N LEU A 860 32.77 -28.94 -16.32
CA LEU A 860 32.14 -27.73 -16.83
C LEU A 860 30.82 -27.45 -16.08
N SER A 861 30.50 -26.18 -15.87
CA SER A 861 29.19 -25.68 -15.49
C SER A 861 28.85 -24.43 -16.31
N VAL A 862 27.61 -24.33 -16.81
CA VAL A 862 27.11 -23.17 -17.55
C VAL A 862 25.84 -22.68 -16.87
N ASP A 863 25.85 -21.42 -16.45
CA ASP A 863 24.77 -20.74 -15.73
C ASP A 863 24.27 -19.57 -16.59
N VAL A 864 23.04 -19.65 -17.12
CA VAL A 864 22.46 -18.61 -17.97
C VAL A 864 21.52 -17.74 -17.15
N GLN A 865 21.98 -16.52 -16.87
CA GLN A 865 21.44 -15.62 -15.85
C GLN A 865 20.34 -14.69 -16.37
N VAL A 866 20.42 -14.31 -17.65
CA VAL A 866 19.43 -13.43 -18.31
C VAL A 866 19.23 -13.91 -19.75
N VAL A 867 17.97 -14.04 -20.15
CA VAL A 867 17.53 -14.28 -21.53
C VAL A 867 16.45 -13.25 -21.84
N ALA A 868 16.68 -12.38 -22.80
CA ALA A 868 15.74 -11.34 -23.21
C ALA A 868 15.67 -11.24 -24.73
N GLU A 869 14.47 -11.27 -25.29
CA GLU A 869 14.25 -11.13 -26.72
C GLU A 869 14.64 -9.73 -27.24
N PRO A 870 15.08 -9.64 -28.50
CA PRO A 870 15.18 -8.37 -29.22
C PRO A 870 13.79 -7.74 -29.47
N TRP A 871 13.77 -6.43 -29.67
CA TRP A 871 12.56 -5.68 -30.02
C TRP A 871 12.77 -4.81 -31.26
N LEU A 872 11.70 -4.65 -32.04
CA LEU A 872 11.63 -3.76 -33.19
C LEU A 872 10.19 -3.26 -33.36
N GLY A 873 9.95 -1.99 -33.04
CA GLY A 873 8.69 -1.31 -33.32
C GLY A 873 8.60 -0.88 -34.79
N ASP A 874 7.40 -0.47 -35.22
CA ASP A 874 7.19 0.12 -36.54
C ASP A 874 7.17 1.66 -36.45
N PRO A 875 8.19 2.39 -36.95
CA PRO A 875 8.24 3.86 -36.94
C PRO A 875 7.04 4.55 -37.60
N ARG A 876 6.30 3.84 -38.47
CA ARG A 876 5.15 4.38 -39.21
C ARG A 876 3.84 4.29 -38.42
N ASN A 877 3.86 3.68 -37.22
CA ASN A 877 2.68 3.59 -36.37
C ASN A 877 2.24 4.97 -35.84
N ALA A 878 0.98 5.09 -35.41
CA ALA A 878 0.41 6.37 -35.01
C ALA A 878 1.16 7.01 -33.82
N ALA A 879 1.60 6.21 -32.84
CA ALA A 879 2.34 6.71 -31.69
C ALA A 879 3.68 7.35 -32.09
N PHE A 880 4.49 6.69 -32.93
CA PHE A 880 5.74 7.27 -33.41
C PHE A 880 5.54 8.51 -34.30
N GLN A 881 4.52 8.52 -35.17
CA GLN A 881 4.25 9.68 -36.02
C GLN A 881 3.70 10.88 -35.23
N ILE A 882 2.95 10.64 -34.15
CA ILE A 882 2.52 11.70 -33.22
C ILE A 882 3.71 12.20 -32.38
N LEU A 883 4.51 11.30 -31.80
CA LEU A 883 5.71 11.67 -31.03
C LEU A 883 6.68 12.50 -31.88
N ARG A 884 6.85 12.16 -33.17
CA ARG A 884 7.62 12.97 -34.14
C ARG A 884 7.06 14.39 -34.26
N GLN A 885 5.75 14.54 -34.46
CA GLN A 885 5.11 15.85 -34.58
C GLN A 885 5.27 16.68 -33.31
N GLU A 886 5.10 16.07 -32.13
CA GLU A 886 5.28 16.77 -30.86
C GLU A 886 6.75 17.15 -30.60
N ILE A 887 7.71 16.30 -30.97
CA ILE A 887 9.15 16.64 -30.89
C ILE A 887 9.48 17.82 -31.81
N VAL A 888 8.98 17.81 -33.06
CA VAL A 888 9.17 18.94 -33.99
C VAL A 888 8.54 20.22 -33.43
N ALA A 889 7.34 20.15 -32.83
CA ALA A 889 6.70 21.30 -32.19
C ALA A 889 7.47 21.78 -30.94
N ALA A 890 8.07 20.88 -30.18
CA ALA A 890 8.77 21.18 -28.94
C ALA A 890 10.20 21.70 -29.15
N TRP A 891 10.91 21.21 -30.17
CA TRP A 891 12.34 21.47 -30.41
C TRP A 891 12.67 22.20 -31.72
N GLY A 892 11.73 22.27 -32.67
CA GLY A 892 11.94 22.91 -33.98
C GLY A 892 12.82 22.12 -34.96
N VAL A 893 13.11 20.84 -34.67
CA VAL A 893 13.92 19.93 -35.49
C VAL A 893 13.27 18.56 -35.59
N GLU A 894 13.50 17.87 -36.70
CA GLU A 894 13.05 16.48 -36.90
C GLU A 894 13.86 15.51 -36.03
N PRO A 895 13.23 14.58 -35.29
CA PRO A 895 13.95 13.56 -34.56
C PRO A 895 14.55 12.49 -35.47
N LEU A 896 15.74 12.01 -35.10
CA LEU A 896 16.35 10.82 -35.72
C LEU A 896 15.68 9.56 -35.19
N PHE A 897 15.27 8.64 -36.07
CA PHE A 897 14.81 7.31 -35.66
C PHE A 897 16.01 6.40 -35.44
N ILE A 898 16.27 6.04 -34.19
CA ILE A 898 17.44 5.28 -33.77
C ILE A 898 17.05 3.88 -33.28
N ARG A 899 18.05 2.99 -33.24
CA ARG A 899 18.01 1.75 -32.47
C ARG A 899 19.08 1.85 -31.38
N GLU A 900 19.10 0.92 -30.43
CA GLU A 900 20.17 0.85 -29.44
C GLU A 900 20.79 -0.54 -29.29
N GLY A 901 22.04 -0.55 -28.84
CA GLY A 901 22.80 -1.77 -28.60
C GLY A 901 22.50 -2.45 -27.26
N GLY A 902 21.68 -1.82 -26.41
CA GLY A 902 21.17 -2.33 -25.13
C GLY A 902 19.96 -3.26 -25.29
N SER A 903 19.30 -3.57 -24.17
CA SER A 903 18.13 -4.46 -24.08
C SER A 903 17.28 -4.07 -22.87
N ILE A 904 15.96 -3.94 -23.04
CA ILE A 904 14.98 -3.74 -21.95
C ILE A 904 14.05 -4.98 -21.97
N PRO A 905 14.24 -5.97 -21.07
CA PRO A 905 13.57 -7.27 -21.18
C PRO A 905 12.04 -7.22 -21.12
N THR A 906 11.50 -6.29 -20.33
CA THR A 906 10.06 -6.11 -20.12
C THR A 906 9.33 -5.57 -21.34
N LEU A 907 10.01 -4.80 -22.19
CA LEU A 907 9.39 -4.10 -23.32
C LEU A 907 8.75 -5.09 -24.31
N ARG A 908 9.53 -6.06 -24.80
CA ARG A 908 9.07 -7.11 -25.71
C ARG A 908 8.05 -8.06 -25.07
N TYR A 909 8.12 -8.21 -23.74
CA TYR A 909 7.14 -8.97 -22.97
C TYR A 909 5.77 -8.26 -22.92
N MET A 910 5.73 -6.97 -22.56
CA MET A 910 4.50 -6.18 -22.49
C MET A 910 3.79 -6.09 -23.84
N GLU A 911 4.55 -5.89 -24.93
CA GLU A 911 4.05 -5.90 -26.30
C GLU A 911 3.24 -7.18 -26.63
N LYS A 912 3.75 -8.34 -26.19
CA LYS A 912 3.06 -9.64 -26.35
C LYS A 912 1.87 -9.83 -25.40
N VAL A 913 1.99 -9.42 -24.15
CA VAL A 913 0.95 -9.66 -23.12
C VAL A 913 -0.29 -8.80 -23.33
N PHE A 914 -0.12 -7.55 -23.73
CA PHE A 914 -1.23 -6.65 -24.06
C PHE A 914 -1.60 -6.67 -25.55
N GLY A 915 -0.73 -7.19 -26.42
CA GLY A 915 -0.92 -7.18 -27.87
C GLY A 915 -0.83 -5.78 -28.49
N ALA A 916 -0.34 -4.80 -27.74
CA ALA A 916 -0.34 -3.37 -28.04
C ALA A 916 1.03 -2.91 -28.58
N PRO A 917 1.10 -2.02 -29.59
CA PRO A 917 2.37 -1.54 -30.11
C PRO A 917 3.09 -0.66 -29.10
N VAL A 918 4.41 -0.82 -28.99
CA VAL A 918 5.26 0.05 -28.18
C VAL A 918 5.82 1.21 -29.02
N ALA A 919 5.93 2.38 -28.42
CA ALA A 919 6.79 3.47 -28.89
C ALA A 919 7.63 4.02 -27.72
N GLN A 920 8.92 4.23 -27.97
CA GLN A 920 9.88 4.63 -26.95
C GLN A 920 10.47 6.02 -27.29
N ILE A 921 10.35 6.95 -26.34
CA ILE A 921 10.86 8.32 -26.48
C ILE A 921 12.07 8.54 -25.54
N PRO A 922 13.29 8.58 -26.08
CA PRO A 922 14.49 9.02 -25.37
C PRO A 922 14.36 10.40 -24.69
N CYS A 923 14.64 10.46 -23.38
CA CYS A 923 14.68 11.70 -22.61
C CYS A 923 16.11 12.14 -22.28
N GLY A 924 17.00 11.20 -21.96
CA GLY A 924 18.40 11.51 -21.68
C GLY A 924 19.15 11.92 -22.96
N GLN A 925 20.25 12.65 -22.80
CA GLN A 925 21.20 12.98 -23.87
C GLN A 925 22.45 12.09 -23.78
N ALA A 926 23.29 12.03 -24.82
CA ALA A 926 24.43 11.11 -24.87
C ALA A 926 25.42 11.26 -23.69
N SER A 927 25.59 12.46 -23.14
CA SER A 927 26.48 12.73 -22.01
C SER A 927 25.86 12.54 -20.61
N ASP A 928 24.64 12.00 -20.49
CA ASP A 928 23.93 11.91 -19.19
C ASP A 928 24.44 10.85 -18.20
N ASN A 929 25.41 10.01 -18.61
CA ASN A 929 26.15 9.11 -17.71
C ASN A 929 25.27 8.14 -16.88
N ALA A 930 24.18 7.64 -17.48
CA ALA A 930 23.41 6.53 -16.92
C ALA A 930 24.32 5.33 -16.60
N HIS A 931 24.04 4.66 -15.48
CA HIS A 931 24.85 3.57 -14.90
C HIS A 931 26.31 3.93 -14.56
N LEU A 932 26.70 5.21 -14.68
CA LEU A 932 28.04 5.70 -14.35
C LEU A 932 27.96 6.74 -13.22
N ASP A 933 29.09 7.36 -12.91
CA ASP A 933 29.22 8.37 -11.87
C ASP A 933 28.93 9.77 -12.40
N ASN A 934 28.38 10.62 -11.52
CA ASN A 934 27.93 11.96 -11.87
C ASN A 934 26.84 11.95 -12.96
N GLU A 935 25.94 10.97 -12.89
CA GLU A 935 24.72 10.89 -13.69
C GLU A 935 23.95 12.21 -13.62
N LYS A 936 23.41 12.63 -14.76
CA LYS A 936 22.68 13.89 -14.88
C LYS A 936 21.52 13.79 -15.87
N LEU A 937 20.64 14.78 -15.84
CA LEU A 937 19.62 15.00 -16.87
C LEU A 937 19.54 16.49 -17.18
N ARG A 938 19.47 16.88 -18.47
CA ARG A 938 19.27 18.29 -18.83
C ARG A 938 17.86 18.76 -18.45
N VAL A 939 17.76 19.87 -17.72
CA VAL A 939 16.50 20.48 -17.27
C VAL A 939 15.54 20.69 -18.44
N THR A 940 16.04 21.18 -19.57
CA THR A 940 15.26 21.38 -20.79
C THR A 940 14.66 20.08 -21.33
N ASN A 941 15.36 18.94 -21.25
CA ASN A 941 14.85 17.66 -21.73
C ASN A 941 13.68 17.18 -20.88
N LEU A 942 13.81 17.26 -19.55
CA LEU A 942 12.78 16.90 -18.59
C LEU A 942 11.47 17.69 -18.82
N PHE A 943 11.58 19.02 -19.01
CA PHE A 943 10.41 19.87 -19.27
C PHE A 943 9.82 19.63 -20.66
N LYS A 944 10.66 19.45 -21.69
CA LYS A 944 10.23 19.16 -23.06
C LYS A 944 9.55 17.80 -23.17
N LEU A 945 9.99 16.78 -22.42
CA LEU A 945 9.29 15.50 -22.31
C LEU A 945 7.87 15.71 -21.76
N LYS A 946 7.68 16.51 -20.70
CA LYS A 946 6.33 16.82 -20.18
C LYS A 946 5.44 17.44 -21.27
N GLU A 947 5.96 18.44 -22.00
CA GLU A 947 5.24 19.08 -23.11
C GLU A 947 4.85 18.07 -24.22
N ILE A 948 5.82 17.27 -24.68
CA ILE A 948 5.63 16.26 -25.74
C ILE A 948 4.61 15.19 -25.33
N LEU A 949 4.67 14.71 -24.08
CA LEU A 949 3.74 13.69 -23.60
C LEU A 949 2.31 14.24 -23.46
N LYS A 950 2.13 15.49 -23.03
CA LYS A 950 0.80 16.14 -23.05
C LYS A 950 0.19 16.14 -24.45
N GLY A 951 0.95 16.60 -25.45
CA GLY A 951 0.50 16.64 -26.85
C GLY A 951 0.22 15.25 -27.43
N THR A 952 1.06 14.27 -27.08
CA THR A 952 0.93 12.88 -27.55
C THR A 952 -0.32 12.20 -27.00
N ILE A 953 -0.55 12.29 -25.69
CA ILE A 953 -1.66 11.61 -24.99
C ILE A 953 -3.03 12.15 -25.44
N LEU A 954 -3.10 13.42 -25.87
CA LEU A 954 -4.29 14.03 -26.46
C LEU A 954 -4.58 13.59 -27.91
N LYS A 955 -3.58 13.08 -28.64
CA LYS A 955 -3.66 12.79 -30.08
C LYS A 955 -3.73 11.31 -30.43
N LEU A 956 -3.33 10.41 -29.51
CA LEU A 956 -3.36 8.97 -29.75
C LEU A 956 -4.78 8.48 -30.10
N PRO A 957 -4.97 7.69 -31.18
CA PRO A 957 -6.28 7.18 -31.56
C PRO A 957 -6.64 5.90 -30.80
N VAL A 958 -7.95 5.61 -30.68
CA VAL A 958 -8.40 4.24 -30.36
C VAL A 958 -7.91 3.30 -31.45
N ARG A 959 -7.33 2.16 -31.06
CA ARG A 959 -6.90 1.13 -31.99
C ARG A 959 -8.10 0.23 -32.33
N PRO A 960 -8.36 -0.06 -33.62
CA PRO A 960 -9.34 -1.08 -33.98
C PRO A 960 -8.96 -2.44 -33.36
N SER A 961 -9.93 -3.14 -32.78
CA SER A 961 -9.75 -4.52 -32.33
C SER A 961 -9.31 -5.40 -33.50
N ALA A 962 -8.21 -6.12 -33.34
CA ALA A 962 -7.63 -7.03 -34.33
C ALA A 962 -8.40 -8.36 -34.44
#